data_AF-A0A4Y2H5D8-F1
#
_entry.id   AF-A0A4Y2H5D8-F1
#
_cell.length_a   1.000
_cell.length_b   1.000
_cell.length_c   1.000
_cell.angle_alpha   90.00
_cell.angle_beta   90.00
_cell.angle_gamma   90.00
#
_symmetry.space_group_name_H-M   'P 1'
#
loop_
_entity.id
_entity.type
_entity.pdbx_description
1 polymer ?
#
loop_
_entity_poly.entity_id
_entity_poly.type
_entity_poly.pdbx_seq_one_letter_code
_entity_poly.pdbx_strand_id
1 'polypeptide(L)'
;MLLGELADFNFYSSFNLLIGDFNCKSSNWGYVSDNTRGRKLTEFIASNNLHVCNIADYGPTFHSSIHVGFPDLTIISAPILNYVKNWGVLDTESHRDHKYIYFKIELDDIPETDFHFKSKYNQGRFQNYIRKHLKHLKDRLVSIDNTIYLNELFIDLVELVSKGAFKTLKKKPKRYARKFGFWNEDLRRSRNNVNKLFKIYSRHKVANLDSDLIQSSDHNNIIHNNQFGFREGRSCDLAIQNIVDIIREKTHHIALISLDIKSAFDNMNWSVLFKLFDDLNFPKFFRNFIFHYLNNRTVSFSSEIENISRTCFRGCPQGSVVAPTIWNIYINPILERNNISFYIQAFADDLALIISGRTARELESNTNIALAEIAQHLHEIKLSLSVHKCQALVFRSVSSQKFSKRNSTTLNRKPTFRINNFSIKISDSLKILGMVLDNKLTWTAHISSLYGKILSLTSNFNRVIKSDWSMNRNILKVWYFTVIEKDLLYGASIWGGALTEHHISRLHSFQRVFLLLFTRAYKTTSTNVLNVLTGIPPLHITAKTEFCKFQIWVRHSPLYNHIINNIPLDYNIDIRNIPSEQKSIVLSPTIQEADFEVYTDGSRIDNETGLAVCTFQQNNNISNFLFKLNSYNSVFQAELETIQFACNWALQNNFKIIIHTHSLSSILAIQSANSRSGFVHSVKQDIFRAKHLVGLSWVKAHVGIPVNEWADQQAKSAINLGVEKLIPAPRSFLRRTLKQQILSEWNDYFMNYNSASGREPEILLIK
;
A
#
# COMPACT_ATOMS: atom_id res chain seq x y z
N MET A 1 -5.03 -18.31 24.47
CA MET A 1 -4.49 -17.41 23.43
C MET A 1 -5.42 -16.21 23.24
N LEU A 2 -6.68 -16.40 22.81
CA LEU A 2 -7.64 -15.30 22.54
C LEU A 2 -7.88 -14.31 23.72
N LEU A 3 -8.11 -14.79 24.95
CA LEU A 3 -8.36 -13.90 26.10
C LEU A 3 -7.15 -13.04 26.49
N GLY A 4 -5.92 -13.52 26.21
CA GLY A 4 -4.71 -12.74 26.44
C GLY A 4 -4.55 -11.58 25.46
N GLU A 5 -5.04 -11.73 24.23
CA GLU A 5 -5.05 -10.67 23.22
C GLU A 5 -6.09 -9.59 23.51
N LEU A 6 -7.14 -9.93 24.28
CA LEU A 6 -8.21 -9.01 24.70
C LEU A 6 -7.96 -8.34 26.06
N ALA A 7 -6.90 -8.72 26.78
CA ALA A 7 -6.62 -8.23 28.13
C ALA A 7 -6.36 -6.71 28.19
N ASP A 8 -5.79 -6.14 27.12
CA ASP A 8 -5.48 -4.70 27.02
C ASP A 8 -6.62 -3.87 26.39
N PHE A 9 -7.77 -4.50 26.09
CA PHE A 9 -8.88 -3.84 25.41
C PHE A 9 -9.77 -3.10 26.43
N ASN A 10 -10.05 -1.82 26.20
CA ASN A 10 -10.91 -1.05 27.11
C ASN A 10 -12.39 -1.36 26.85
N PHE A 11 -13.03 -2.12 27.75
CA PHE A 11 -14.46 -2.49 27.68
C PHE A 11 -15.42 -1.56 28.44
N TYR A 12 -14.91 -0.67 29.29
CA TYR A 12 -15.73 0.10 30.25
C TYR A 12 -16.48 1.29 29.65
N SER A 13 -16.00 1.87 28.53
CA SER A 13 -16.56 3.11 27.94
C SER A 13 -16.80 3.05 26.44
N SER A 14 -16.83 1.84 25.87
CA SER A 14 -16.88 1.59 24.42
C SER A 14 -18.03 0.64 24.08
N PHE A 15 -18.62 0.82 22.89
CA PHE A 15 -19.69 -0.01 22.36
C PHE A 15 -19.08 -1.27 21.72
N ASN A 16 -18.89 -2.32 22.52
CA ASN A 16 -18.25 -3.56 22.05
C ASN A 16 -19.25 -4.70 21.99
N LEU A 17 -19.14 -5.48 20.92
CA LEU A 17 -19.90 -6.68 20.66
C LEU A 17 -18.92 -7.78 20.24
N LEU A 18 -18.87 -8.85 21.02
CA LEU A 18 -18.02 -10.03 20.82
C LEU A 18 -18.94 -11.19 20.47
N ILE A 19 -18.78 -11.76 19.27
CA ILE A 19 -19.59 -12.90 18.81
C ILE A 19 -18.66 -13.92 18.19
N GLY A 20 -18.87 -15.19 18.52
CA GLY A 20 -18.17 -16.29 17.87
C GLY A 20 -18.36 -17.61 18.58
N ASP A 21 -17.72 -18.64 18.04
CA ASP A 21 -17.59 -19.95 18.66
C ASP A 21 -16.43 -19.92 19.67
N PHE A 22 -16.78 -19.98 20.96
CA PHE A 22 -15.81 -19.97 22.06
C PHE A 22 -15.42 -21.37 22.53
N ASN A 23 -16.16 -22.42 22.13
CA ASN A 23 -15.94 -23.80 22.58
C ASN A 23 -15.78 -23.93 24.12
N CYS A 24 -16.53 -23.12 24.87
CA CYS A 24 -16.50 -23.02 26.33
C CYS A 24 -17.80 -23.56 26.94
N LYS A 25 -17.69 -24.43 27.95
CA LYS A 25 -18.86 -24.97 28.68
C LYS A 25 -19.02 -24.24 30.01
N SER A 26 -20.12 -23.54 30.20
CA SER A 26 -20.53 -22.97 31.49
C SER A 26 -22.04 -23.01 31.66
N SER A 27 -22.45 -23.18 32.91
CA SER A 27 -23.84 -23.05 33.38
C SER A 27 -24.43 -21.67 33.10
N ASN A 28 -23.61 -20.63 32.98
CA ASN A 28 -24.06 -19.27 32.70
C ASN A 28 -24.73 -19.07 31.32
N TRP A 29 -24.56 -20.00 30.38
CA TRP A 29 -25.13 -19.90 29.04
C TRP A 29 -25.72 -21.22 28.50
N GLY A 30 -26.03 -22.17 29.39
CA GLY A 30 -26.88 -23.32 29.06
C GLY A 30 -26.26 -24.72 29.22
N TYR A 31 -25.01 -24.87 29.69
CA TYR A 31 -24.45 -26.19 29.98
C TYR A 31 -24.75 -26.65 31.41
N VAL A 32 -24.83 -27.97 31.65
CA VAL A 32 -25.07 -28.53 33.00
C VAL A 32 -23.88 -28.31 33.95
N SER A 33 -22.67 -28.14 33.41
CA SER A 33 -21.44 -28.02 34.20
C SER A 33 -20.39 -27.17 33.50
N ASP A 34 -19.50 -26.58 34.30
CA ASP A 34 -18.43 -25.71 33.82
C ASP A 34 -17.13 -26.49 33.52
N ASN A 35 -16.58 -26.32 32.31
CA ASN A 35 -15.23 -26.78 32.00
C ASN A 35 -14.18 -25.70 32.31
N THR A 36 -12.89 -26.06 32.24
CA THR A 36 -11.79 -25.14 32.57
C THR A 36 -11.75 -23.89 31.68
N ARG A 37 -12.21 -24.00 30.42
CA ARG A 37 -12.29 -22.86 29.49
C ARG A 37 -13.48 -21.94 29.82
N GLY A 38 -14.64 -22.52 30.15
CA GLY A 38 -15.82 -21.79 30.61
C GLY A 38 -15.56 -20.99 31.87
N ARG A 39 -14.89 -21.58 32.88
CA ARG A 39 -14.49 -20.86 34.10
C ARG A 39 -13.64 -19.62 33.79
N LYS A 40 -12.61 -19.78 32.96
CA LYS A 40 -11.73 -18.66 32.56
C LYS A 40 -12.48 -17.56 31.79
N LEU A 41 -13.43 -17.95 30.94
CA LEU A 41 -14.23 -16.99 30.18
C LEU A 41 -15.23 -16.26 31.09
N THR A 42 -15.86 -16.95 32.04
CA THR A 42 -16.75 -16.37 33.05
C THR A 42 -16.00 -15.36 33.93
N GLU A 43 -14.80 -15.72 34.40
CA GLU A 43 -13.93 -14.79 35.15
C GLU A 43 -13.59 -13.55 34.32
N PHE A 44 -13.22 -13.74 33.04
CA PHE A 44 -12.92 -12.62 32.14
C PHE A 44 -14.12 -11.69 31.91
N ILE A 45 -15.32 -12.26 31.70
CA ILE A 45 -16.58 -11.50 31.52
C ILE A 45 -16.86 -10.67 32.77
N ALA A 46 -16.74 -11.27 33.96
CA ALA A 46 -16.96 -10.59 35.23
C ALA A 46 -15.92 -9.47 35.49
N SER A 47 -14.63 -9.74 35.26
CA SER A 47 -13.55 -8.75 35.47
C SER A 47 -13.59 -7.55 34.52
N ASN A 48 -14.30 -7.66 33.39
CA ASN A 48 -14.39 -6.59 32.37
C ASN A 48 -15.78 -5.96 32.27
N ASN A 49 -16.69 -6.27 33.21
CA ASN A 49 -18.07 -5.79 33.23
C ASN A 49 -18.81 -6.01 31.89
N LEU A 50 -18.66 -7.21 31.34
CA LEU A 50 -19.32 -7.66 30.13
C LEU A 50 -20.59 -8.47 30.48
N HIS A 51 -21.53 -8.52 29.55
CA HIS A 51 -22.79 -9.26 29.70
C HIS A 51 -22.92 -10.31 28.59
N VAL A 52 -23.38 -11.51 28.94
CA VAL A 52 -23.73 -12.57 27.98
C VAL A 52 -25.19 -12.39 27.59
N CYS A 53 -25.48 -12.36 26.28
CA CYS A 53 -26.84 -12.22 25.76
C CYS A 53 -27.55 -13.56 25.58
N ASN A 54 -26.81 -14.68 25.62
CA ASN A 54 -27.36 -16.00 25.40
C ASN A 54 -28.42 -16.36 26.45
N ILE A 55 -29.58 -16.81 25.98
CA ILE A 55 -30.71 -17.29 26.79
C ILE A 55 -30.86 -18.79 26.50
N ALA A 56 -30.58 -19.63 27.50
CA ALA A 56 -30.56 -21.09 27.33
C ALA A 56 -31.93 -21.67 26.92
N ASP A 57 -33.02 -21.03 27.35
CA ASP A 57 -34.39 -21.44 27.05
C ASP A 57 -34.75 -21.38 25.55
N TYR A 58 -33.99 -20.62 24.75
CA TYR A 58 -34.17 -20.58 23.29
C TYR A 58 -33.47 -21.72 22.54
N GLY A 59 -32.89 -22.66 23.28
CA GLY A 59 -32.34 -23.89 22.73
C GLY A 59 -30.86 -23.79 22.32
N PRO A 60 -30.25 -24.95 22.03
CA PRO A 60 -28.81 -25.06 21.76
C PRO A 60 -28.42 -24.38 20.45
N THR A 61 -27.25 -23.73 20.44
CA THR A 61 -26.67 -23.12 19.24
C THR A 61 -25.95 -24.14 18.37
N PHE A 62 -25.68 -25.33 18.90
CA PHE A 62 -25.00 -26.43 18.23
C PHE A 62 -25.74 -27.75 18.46
N HIS A 63 -25.97 -28.50 17.38
CA HIS A 63 -26.63 -29.80 17.39
C HIS A 63 -26.01 -30.72 16.33
N SER A 64 -25.33 -31.77 16.79
CA SER A 64 -24.85 -32.87 15.95
C SER A 64 -25.55 -34.18 16.31
N SER A 65 -25.28 -35.25 15.56
CA SER A 65 -25.83 -36.59 15.83
C SER A 65 -25.42 -37.17 17.20
N ILE A 66 -24.41 -36.59 17.85
CA ILE A 66 -23.82 -37.13 19.08
C ILE A 66 -23.82 -36.07 20.21
N HIS A 67 -23.78 -34.77 19.89
CA HIS A 67 -23.57 -33.71 20.88
C HIS A 67 -24.51 -32.52 20.66
N VAL A 68 -24.99 -31.97 21.77
CA VAL A 68 -25.83 -30.76 21.82
C VAL A 68 -25.14 -29.72 22.71
N GLY A 69 -25.09 -28.46 22.31
CA GLY A 69 -24.37 -27.44 23.06
C GLY A 69 -24.67 -25.99 22.70
N PHE A 70 -24.01 -25.09 23.43
CA PHE A 70 -24.11 -23.64 23.33
C PHE A 70 -22.71 -22.98 23.16
N PRO A 71 -21.86 -23.46 22.22
CA PRO A 71 -20.49 -22.95 22.10
C PRO A 71 -20.42 -21.53 21.50
N ASP A 72 -21.49 -21.10 20.82
CA ASP A 72 -21.58 -19.80 20.15
C ASP A 72 -22.14 -18.74 21.10
N LEU A 73 -21.30 -17.76 21.49
CA LEU A 73 -21.67 -16.75 22.49
C LEU A 73 -21.77 -15.37 21.87
N THR A 74 -22.72 -14.58 22.39
CA THR A 74 -22.86 -13.14 22.14
C THR A 74 -22.59 -12.40 23.45
N ILE A 75 -21.46 -11.71 23.52
CA ILE A 75 -20.98 -11.00 24.71
C ILE A 75 -20.90 -9.50 24.39
N ILE A 76 -21.38 -8.66 25.30
CA ILE A 76 -21.49 -7.22 25.09
C ILE A 76 -20.98 -6.39 26.26
N SER A 77 -20.53 -5.16 25.99
CA SER A 77 -20.22 -4.20 27.06
C SER A 77 -21.48 -3.58 27.67
N ALA A 78 -21.39 -3.14 28.93
CA ALA A 78 -22.52 -2.51 29.64
C ALA A 78 -23.20 -1.36 28.87
N PRO A 79 -22.49 -0.48 28.12
CA PRO A 79 -23.14 0.60 27.36
C PRO A 79 -24.09 0.12 26.26
N ILE A 80 -23.89 -1.07 25.68
CA ILE A 80 -24.74 -1.58 24.60
C ILE A 80 -25.90 -2.47 25.11
N LEU A 81 -25.92 -2.81 26.41
CA LEU A 81 -26.88 -3.74 27.03
C LEU A 81 -28.35 -3.41 26.73
N ASN A 82 -28.71 -2.13 26.77
CA ASN A 82 -30.10 -1.71 26.54
C ASN A 82 -30.51 -1.71 25.05
N TYR A 83 -29.54 -1.76 24.13
CA TYR A 83 -29.77 -1.65 22.68
C TYR A 83 -29.87 -3.03 22.01
N VAL A 84 -29.38 -4.11 22.62
CA VAL A 84 -29.55 -5.46 22.10
C VAL A 84 -30.90 -6.02 22.58
N LYS A 85 -31.81 -6.27 21.63
CA LYS A 85 -33.15 -6.84 21.84
C LYS A 85 -33.33 -8.10 21.01
N ASN A 86 -34.32 -8.92 21.36
CA ASN A 86 -34.74 -10.09 20.58
C ASN A 86 -33.59 -11.06 20.25
N TRP A 87 -32.73 -11.36 21.22
CA TRP A 87 -31.71 -12.40 21.04
C TRP A 87 -32.38 -13.77 21.00
N GLY A 88 -31.99 -14.64 20.06
CA GLY A 88 -32.52 -16.01 19.97
C GLY A 88 -31.80 -16.87 18.95
N VAL A 89 -32.20 -18.15 18.88
CA VAL A 89 -31.72 -19.13 17.90
C VAL A 89 -32.81 -19.34 16.85
N LEU A 90 -32.48 -19.23 15.57
CA LEU A 90 -33.43 -19.46 14.48
C LEU A 90 -33.61 -20.95 14.25
N ASP A 91 -34.87 -21.37 14.12
CA ASP A 91 -35.25 -22.74 13.79
C ASP A 91 -35.27 -23.01 12.27
N THR A 92 -34.36 -22.36 11.55
CA THR A 92 -34.17 -22.53 10.11
C THR A 92 -33.00 -23.47 9.85
N GLU A 93 -33.17 -24.42 8.94
CA GLU A 93 -32.13 -25.38 8.57
C GLU A 93 -30.86 -24.67 8.04
N SER A 94 -29.74 -24.86 8.73
CA SER A 94 -28.46 -24.21 8.39
C SER A 94 -27.55 -25.07 7.51
N HIS A 95 -27.96 -26.33 7.23
CA HIS A 95 -27.13 -27.38 6.63
C HIS A 95 -25.76 -27.57 7.31
N ARG A 96 -25.67 -27.21 8.59
CA ARG A 96 -24.51 -27.42 9.47
C ARG A 96 -24.96 -27.87 10.86
N ASP A 97 -24.00 -28.34 11.63
CA ASP A 97 -24.13 -28.65 13.06
C ASP A 97 -24.30 -27.40 13.95
N HIS A 98 -24.05 -26.18 13.44
CA HIS A 98 -24.38 -24.93 14.11
C HIS A 98 -25.70 -24.32 13.62
N LYS A 99 -26.52 -23.82 14.56
CA LYS A 99 -27.75 -23.07 14.30
C LYS A 99 -27.46 -21.57 14.18
N TYR A 100 -28.31 -20.85 13.45
CA TYR A 100 -28.18 -19.40 13.32
C TYR A 100 -28.63 -18.70 14.62
N ILE A 101 -27.82 -17.76 15.10
CA ILE A 101 -28.18 -16.84 16.18
C ILE A 101 -28.60 -15.51 15.56
N TYR A 102 -29.65 -14.91 16.11
CA TYR A 102 -30.09 -13.58 15.74
C TYR A 102 -30.27 -12.71 16.99
N PHE A 103 -30.09 -11.41 16.81
CA PHE A 103 -30.47 -10.38 17.77
C PHE A 103 -30.63 -9.07 16.99
N LYS A 104 -31.48 -8.18 17.51
CA LYS A 104 -31.73 -6.87 16.93
C LYS A 104 -30.98 -5.83 17.77
N ILE A 105 -30.14 -5.02 17.14
CA ILE A 105 -29.61 -3.82 17.79
C ILE A 105 -30.61 -2.70 17.50
N GLU A 106 -31.51 -2.45 18.44
CA GLU A 106 -32.37 -1.28 18.44
C GLU A 106 -31.55 -0.12 18.98
N LEU A 107 -30.92 0.61 18.06
CA LEU A 107 -30.51 1.98 18.31
C LEU A 107 -31.79 2.80 18.33
N ASP A 108 -32.54 2.74 19.43
CA ASP A 108 -33.62 3.70 19.66
C ASP A 108 -33.01 5.08 19.40
N ASP A 109 -33.60 5.79 18.44
CA ASP A 109 -33.35 7.19 18.22
C ASP A 109 -33.62 7.87 19.57
N ILE A 110 -32.56 8.05 20.37
CA ILE A 110 -32.55 9.13 21.35
C ILE A 110 -32.83 10.33 20.46
N PRO A 111 -33.95 11.06 20.63
CA PRO A 111 -34.12 12.30 19.93
C PRO A 111 -32.98 13.17 20.46
N GLU A 112 -31.88 13.25 19.71
CA GLU A 112 -30.88 14.25 19.95
C GLU A 112 -31.65 15.54 19.82
N THR A 113 -32.04 16.14 20.95
CA THR A 113 -32.81 17.37 20.96
C THR A 113 -32.13 18.32 19.97
N ASP A 114 -32.89 18.87 19.02
CA ASP A 114 -32.40 19.68 17.88
C ASP A 114 -31.62 20.93 18.29
N PHE A 115 -31.31 21.08 19.57
CA PHE A 115 -30.64 22.18 20.20
C PHE A 115 -29.70 21.72 21.32
N HIS A 116 -28.74 22.57 21.67
CA HIS A 116 -28.00 22.50 22.93
C HIS A 116 -28.44 23.65 23.85
N PHE A 117 -28.39 23.43 25.17
CA PHE A 117 -28.62 24.49 26.15
C PHE A 117 -27.40 25.41 26.27
N LYS A 118 -27.62 26.72 26.22
CA LYS A 118 -26.60 27.71 26.54
C LYS A 118 -26.50 27.88 28.06
N SER A 119 -25.76 26.99 28.72
CA SER A 119 -25.64 26.93 30.19
C SER A 119 -25.09 28.19 30.86
N LYS A 120 -24.48 29.13 30.13
CA LYS A 120 -24.04 30.44 30.66
C LYS A 120 -25.14 31.51 30.70
N TYR A 121 -26.28 31.29 30.06
CA TYR A 121 -27.37 32.26 29.96
C TYR A 121 -28.55 31.81 30.83
N ASN A 122 -29.17 32.74 31.57
CA ASN A 122 -30.26 32.48 32.52
C ASN A 122 -29.92 31.56 33.72
N GLN A 123 -28.64 31.40 34.09
CA GLN A 123 -28.22 30.58 35.24
C GLN A 123 -28.93 30.98 36.55
N GLY A 124 -29.12 32.28 36.81
CA GLY A 124 -29.82 32.72 38.02
C GLY A 124 -31.28 32.24 38.11
N ARG A 125 -31.99 32.19 36.97
CA ARG A 125 -33.37 31.65 36.92
C ARG A 125 -33.40 30.14 37.10
N PHE A 126 -32.43 29.43 36.50
CA PHE A 126 -32.28 27.98 36.71
C PHE A 126 -31.98 27.66 38.17
N GLN A 127 -31.02 28.34 38.79
CA GLN A 127 -30.70 28.16 40.20
C GLN A 127 -31.88 28.45 41.12
N ASN A 128 -32.65 29.51 40.84
CA ASN A 128 -33.85 29.83 41.62
C ASN A 128 -34.97 28.78 41.45
N TYR A 129 -35.15 28.21 40.25
CA TYR A 129 -36.08 27.11 40.02
C TYR A 129 -35.69 25.87 40.83
N ILE A 130 -34.40 25.50 40.82
CA ILE A 130 -33.89 24.34 41.56
C ILE A 130 -33.97 24.58 43.07
N ARG A 131 -33.62 25.80 43.57
CA ARG A 131 -33.73 26.15 45.00
C ARG A 131 -35.14 25.96 45.56
N LYS A 132 -36.19 26.28 44.80
CA LYS A 132 -37.59 26.12 45.24
C LYS A 132 -37.97 24.66 45.53
N HIS A 133 -37.33 23.71 44.85
CA HIS A 133 -37.64 22.28 44.97
C HIS A 133 -36.58 21.48 45.74
N LEU A 134 -35.46 22.13 46.09
CA LEU A 134 -34.33 21.54 46.81
C LEU A 134 -34.68 21.15 48.25
N LYS A 135 -35.58 21.89 48.91
CA LYS A 135 -36.01 21.59 50.28
C LYS A 135 -36.71 20.22 50.35
N HIS A 136 -37.67 19.99 49.46
CA HIS A 136 -38.38 18.71 49.35
C HIS A 136 -37.44 17.53 49.07
N LEU A 137 -36.43 17.71 48.20
CA LEU A 137 -35.45 16.67 47.93
C LEU A 137 -34.55 16.37 49.13
N LYS A 138 -34.16 17.41 49.89
CA LYS A 138 -33.39 17.22 51.14
C LYS A 138 -34.21 16.50 52.20
N ASP A 139 -35.47 16.86 52.36
CA ASP A 139 -36.35 16.22 53.34
C ASP A 139 -36.55 14.72 53.00
N ARG A 140 -36.71 14.39 51.71
CA ARG A 140 -36.76 12.99 51.24
C ARG A 140 -35.43 12.25 51.37
N LEU A 141 -34.29 12.92 51.20
CA LEU A 141 -32.98 12.30 51.36
C LEU A 141 -32.78 11.77 52.80
N VAL A 142 -33.30 12.50 53.80
CA VAL A 142 -33.19 12.13 55.22
C VAL A 142 -34.05 10.90 55.56
N SER A 143 -35.11 10.65 54.80
CA SER A 143 -36.04 9.53 55.02
C SER A 143 -35.72 8.25 54.25
N ILE A 144 -34.57 8.17 53.55
CA ILE A 144 -34.20 7.00 52.75
C ILE A 144 -33.38 6.01 53.56
N ASP A 145 -33.84 4.77 53.62
CA ASP A 145 -33.22 3.64 54.32
C ASP A 145 -32.79 2.48 53.39
N ASN A 146 -33.11 2.55 52.08
CA ASN A 146 -32.84 1.50 51.10
C ASN A 146 -32.37 2.07 49.74
N THR A 147 -31.50 1.32 49.05
CA THR A 147 -30.98 1.59 47.70
C THR A 147 -32.06 1.72 46.63
N ILE A 148 -33.22 1.06 46.76
CA ILE A 148 -34.34 1.22 45.82
C ILE A 148 -34.89 2.65 45.86
N TYR A 149 -35.20 3.16 47.05
CA TYR A 149 -35.70 4.53 47.23
C TYR A 149 -34.63 5.59 46.93
N LEU A 150 -33.36 5.26 47.12
CA LEU A 150 -32.24 6.09 46.68
C LEU A 150 -32.22 6.25 45.15
N ASN A 151 -32.41 5.16 44.42
CA ASN A 151 -32.48 5.20 42.95
C ASN A 151 -33.71 5.98 42.45
N GLU A 152 -34.86 5.83 43.09
CA GLU A 152 -36.04 6.65 42.76
C GLU A 152 -35.78 8.15 43.00
N LEU A 153 -35.13 8.51 44.11
CA LEU A 153 -34.73 9.88 44.37
C LEU A 153 -33.75 10.42 43.30
N PHE A 154 -32.82 9.60 42.82
CA PHE A 154 -31.92 9.99 41.73
C PHE A 154 -32.68 10.23 40.43
N ILE A 155 -33.67 9.39 40.10
CA ILE A 155 -34.53 9.60 38.92
C ILE A 155 -35.29 10.92 39.06
N ASP A 156 -35.90 11.18 40.21
CA ASP A 156 -36.62 12.43 40.49
C ASP A 156 -35.70 13.66 40.40
N LEU A 157 -34.46 13.55 40.87
CA LEU A 157 -33.47 14.62 40.78
C LEU A 157 -33.09 14.91 39.33
N VAL A 158 -32.80 13.88 38.54
CA VAL A 158 -32.47 14.01 37.12
C VAL A 158 -33.64 14.64 36.35
N GLU A 159 -34.87 14.22 36.66
CA GLU A 159 -36.07 14.77 36.02
C GLU A 159 -36.30 16.24 36.40
N LEU A 160 -36.11 16.60 37.69
CA LEU A 160 -36.21 17.97 38.17
C LEU A 160 -35.18 18.88 37.48
N VAL A 161 -33.92 18.44 37.41
CA VAL A 161 -32.82 19.16 36.75
C VAL A 161 -33.13 19.34 35.27
N SER A 162 -33.59 18.29 34.60
CA SER A 162 -33.95 18.31 33.18
C SER A 162 -35.11 19.27 32.89
N LYS A 163 -36.19 19.20 33.68
CA LYS A 163 -37.34 20.12 33.61
C LYS A 163 -36.91 21.56 33.88
N GLY A 164 -36.06 21.79 34.88
CA GLY A 164 -35.51 23.11 35.20
C GLY A 164 -34.70 23.68 34.05
N ALA A 165 -33.82 22.86 33.45
CA ALA A 165 -32.97 23.27 32.33
C ALA A 165 -33.83 23.62 31.10
N PHE A 166 -34.82 22.78 30.78
CA PHE A 166 -35.75 22.99 29.68
C PHE A 166 -36.58 24.28 29.81
N LYS A 167 -37.05 24.60 31.02
CA LYS A 167 -37.90 25.76 31.29
C LYS A 167 -37.12 27.08 31.37
N THR A 168 -35.85 27.04 31.79
CA THR A 168 -35.14 28.27 32.17
C THR A 168 -33.92 28.59 31.29
N LEU A 169 -33.22 27.58 30.76
CA LEU A 169 -32.02 27.78 29.94
C LEU A 169 -32.38 28.02 28.47
N LYS A 170 -31.60 28.90 27.82
CA LYS A 170 -31.81 29.24 26.40
C LYS A 170 -31.36 28.09 25.51
N LYS A 171 -32.21 27.68 24.56
CA LYS A 171 -31.95 26.62 23.56
C LYS A 171 -31.28 27.22 22.31
N LYS A 172 -30.28 26.56 21.73
CA LYS A 172 -29.67 26.94 20.45
C LYS A 172 -29.67 25.75 19.48
N PRO A 173 -30.20 25.90 18.24
CA PRO A 173 -30.26 24.80 17.29
C PRO A 173 -28.88 24.22 16.96
N LYS A 174 -28.79 22.88 16.85
CA LYS A 174 -27.64 22.19 16.27
C LYS A 174 -27.61 22.52 14.76
N ARG A 175 -26.49 23.06 14.27
CA ARG A 175 -26.24 23.13 12.81
C ARG A 175 -25.45 21.89 12.43
N TYR A 176 -26.09 20.94 11.76
CA TYR A 176 -25.41 19.76 11.23
C TYR A 176 -24.41 20.18 10.15
N ALA A 177 -23.22 19.57 10.15
CA ALA A 177 -22.29 19.67 9.04
C ALA A 177 -22.93 19.06 7.78
N ARG A 178 -22.75 19.69 6.61
CA ARG A 178 -23.26 19.17 5.33
C ARG A 178 -22.76 17.73 5.14
N LYS A 179 -23.68 16.75 5.06
CA LYS A 179 -23.38 15.43 4.50
C LYS A 179 -22.87 15.63 3.07
N PHE A 180 -21.72 15.07 2.75
CA PHE A 180 -21.19 15.07 1.39
C PHE A 180 -22.13 14.24 0.50
N GLY A 181 -22.81 14.91 -0.45
CA GLY A 181 -23.85 14.32 -1.30
C GLY A 181 -23.36 13.35 -2.39
N PHE A 182 -22.08 13.00 -2.44
CA PHE A 182 -21.57 12.12 -3.49
C PHE A 182 -21.75 10.64 -3.16
N TRP A 183 -22.08 10.22 -1.93
CA TRP A 183 -22.24 8.80 -1.61
C TRP A 183 -23.69 8.48 -1.26
N ASN A 184 -24.47 8.14 -2.28
CA ASN A 184 -25.87 7.76 -2.17
C ASN A 184 -26.06 6.25 -2.42
N GLU A 185 -27.29 5.77 -2.21
CA GLU A 185 -27.59 4.35 -2.32
C GLU A 185 -27.48 3.84 -3.77
N ASP A 186 -27.64 4.73 -4.75
CA ASP A 186 -27.39 4.43 -6.16
C ASP A 186 -25.90 4.20 -6.45
N LEU A 187 -25.01 4.96 -5.81
CA LEU A 187 -23.56 4.73 -5.88
C LEU A 187 -23.14 3.48 -5.12
N ARG A 188 -23.81 3.14 -4.02
CA ARG A 188 -23.62 1.86 -3.32
C ARG A 188 -24.05 0.68 -4.17
N ARG A 189 -25.21 0.76 -4.83
CA ARG A 189 -25.68 -0.23 -5.80
C ARG A 189 -24.75 -0.33 -7.00
N SER A 190 -24.31 0.80 -7.55
CA SER A 190 -23.37 0.86 -8.67
C SER A 190 -22.03 0.24 -8.31
N ARG A 191 -21.48 0.54 -7.13
CA ARG A 191 -20.26 -0.10 -6.60
C ARG A 191 -20.45 -1.60 -6.43
N ASN A 192 -21.57 -2.04 -5.85
CA ASN A 192 -21.83 -3.47 -5.65
C ASN A 192 -22.02 -4.19 -6.98
N ASN A 193 -22.62 -3.55 -7.97
CA ASN A 193 -22.77 -4.07 -9.32
C ASN A 193 -21.42 -4.10 -10.05
N VAL A 194 -20.61 -3.05 -9.94
CA VAL A 194 -19.21 -3.03 -10.44
C VAL A 194 -18.37 -4.11 -9.76
N ASN A 195 -18.50 -4.31 -8.44
CA ASN A 195 -17.79 -5.38 -7.74
C ASN A 195 -18.28 -6.77 -8.15
N LYS A 196 -19.58 -6.93 -8.43
CA LYS A 196 -20.15 -8.18 -8.95
C LYS A 196 -19.63 -8.44 -10.36
N LEU A 197 -19.70 -7.46 -11.25
CA LEU A 197 -19.16 -7.50 -12.61
C LEU A 197 -17.64 -7.69 -12.61
N PHE A 198 -16.90 -7.10 -11.67
CA PHE A 198 -15.46 -7.28 -11.50
C PHE A 198 -15.14 -8.68 -11.01
N LYS A 199 -15.92 -9.26 -10.09
CA LYS A 199 -15.79 -10.67 -9.68
C LYS A 199 -16.12 -11.63 -10.82
N ILE A 200 -17.12 -11.32 -11.63
CA ILE A 200 -17.47 -12.08 -12.85
C ILE A 200 -16.34 -11.95 -13.87
N TYR A 201 -15.84 -10.74 -14.13
CA TYR A 201 -14.67 -10.48 -14.97
C TYR A 201 -13.43 -11.23 -14.46
N SER A 202 -13.13 -11.20 -13.16
CA SER A 202 -11.99 -11.94 -12.60
C SER A 202 -12.13 -13.44 -12.73
N ARG A 203 -13.36 -14.00 -12.65
CA ARG A 203 -13.62 -15.42 -12.93
C ARG A 203 -13.50 -15.74 -14.42
N HIS A 204 -14.01 -14.86 -15.30
CA HIS A 204 -13.88 -15.01 -16.75
C HIS A 204 -12.47 -14.71 -17.26
N LYS A 205 -11.65 -13.92 -16.56
CA LYS A 205 -10.24 -13.67 -16.88
C LYS A 205 -9.40 -14.94 -16.70
N VAL A 206 -9.80 -15.81 -15.77
CA VAL A 206 -9.20 -17.14 -15.59
C VAL A 206 -9.64 -18.12 -16.70
N ALA A 207 -10.73 -17.83 -17.41
CA ALA A 207 -11.33 -18.73 -18.41
C ALA A 207 -11.30 -18.23 -19.88
N ASN A 208 -11.07 -16.94 -20.15
CA ASN A 208 -11.10 -16.35 -21.50
C ASN A 208 -9.96 -15.34 -21.72
N LEU A 209 -9.30 -15.49 -22.87
CA LEU A 209 -7.97 -14.99 -23.27
C LEU A 209 -7.84 -13.50 -23.67
N ASP A 210 -8.90 -12.69 -23.75
CA ASP A 210 -8.87 -11.55 -24.70
C ASP A 210 -8.54 -10.15 -24.13
N SER A 211 -8.57 -9.91 -22.81
CA SER A 211 -8.23 -8.57 -22.27
C SER A 211 -6.73 -8.32 -22.09
N ASP A 212 -5.93 -9.39 -22.00
CA ASP A 212 -4.47 -9.29 -21.82
C ASP A 212 -3.75 -8.96 -23.15
N LEU A 213 -4.44 -9.01 -24.29
CA LEU A 213 -3.83 -8.74 -25.59
C LEU A 213 -3.73 -7.25 -25.97
N ILE A 214 -4.54 -6.34 -25.41
CA ILE A 214 -4.34 -4.90 -25.67
C ILE A 214 -3.21 -4.34 -24.78
N GLN A 215 -3.09 -4.84 -23.55
CA GLN A 215 -1.85 -4.68 -22.77
C GLN A 215 -0.66 -5.40 -23.44
N SER A 216 -0.91 -6.38 -24.33
CA SER A 216 0.12 -7.03 -25.14
C SER A 216 0.67 -6.22 -26.30
N SER A 217 0.17 -5.00 -26.55
CA SER A 217 0.84 -4.10 -27.51
C SER A 217 2.26 -3.71 -27.04
N ASP A 218 2.59 -3.88 -25.75
CA ASP A 218 3.95 -3.76 -25.24
C ASP A 218 4.81 -5.04 -25.45
N HIS A 219 4.22 -6.17 -25.91
CA HIS A 219 4.91 -7.45 -26.19
C HIS A 219 5.69 -7.44 -27.51
N ASN A 220 5.39 -6.52 -28.43
CA ASN A 220 6.15 -6.34 -29.67
C ASN A 220 7.15 -5.18 -29.59
N ASN A 221 7.47 -4.70 -28.38
CA ASN A 221 8.34 -3.54 -28.17
C ASN A 221 7.83 -2.25 -28.87
N ILE A 222 6.51 -2.15 -29.06
CA ILE A 222 5.86 -1.05 -29.78
C ILE A 222 6.06 0.26 -29.03
N ILE A 223 5.97 0.26 -27.69
CA ILE A 223 6.14 1.47 -26.89
C ILE A 223 7.63 1.80 -26.75
N HIS A 224 8.00 3.01 -27.17
CA HIS A 224 9.38 3.47 -27.20
C HIS A 224 10.06 3.41 -25.82
N ASN A 225 11.35 3.06 -25.77
CA ASN A 225 12.11 2.87 -24.52
C ASN A 225 12.24 4.13 -23.65
N ASN A 226 12.18 5.32 -24.27
CA ASN A 226 12.19 6.62 -23.58
C ASN A 226 10.80 7.07 -23.08
N GLN A 227 9.76 6.23 -23.18
CA GLN A 227 8.50 6.40 -22.47
C GLN A 227 8.60 5.69 -21.12
N PHE A 228 8.37 6.42 -20.03
CA PHE A 228 8.43 5.92 -18.65
C PHE A 228 7.05 5.85 -17.99
N GLY A 229 6.08 6.66 -18.42
CA GLY A 229 4.76 6.73 -17.83
C GLY A 229 3.88 5.55 -18.25
N PHE A 230 3.04 5.07 -17.34
CA PHE A 230 2.12 3.94 -17.56
C PHE A 230 2.80 2.65 -18.05
N ARG A 231 4.09 2.50 -17.78
CA ARG A 231 4.84 1.30 -18.13
C ARG A 231 5.25 0.54 -16.89
N GLU A 232 5.16 -0.77 -17.02
CA GLU A 232 5.56 -1.66 -15.95
C GLU A 232 7.08 -1.59 -15.73
N GLY A 233 7.51 -1.46 -14.46
CA GLY A 233 8.93 -1.38 -14.11
C GLY A 233 9.62 -0.05 -14.42
N ARG A 234 8.90 0.93 -14.99
CA ARG A 234 9.40 2.30 -15.21
C ARG A 234 8.75 3.22 -14.17
N SER A 235 9.55 3.78 -13.26
CA SER A 235 9.06 4.69 -12.21
C SER A 235 9.41 6.15 -12.51
N CYS A 236 8.75 7.09 -11.80
CA CYS A 236 9.15 8.50 -11.80
C CYS A 236 10.62 8.66 -11.39
N ASP A 237 11.06 7.90 -10.38
CA ASP A 237 12.44 7.94 -9.91
C ASP A 237 13.44 7.50 -11.00
N LEU A 238 13.10 6.45 -11.75
CA LEU A 238 13.93 5.99 -12.87
C LEU A 238 13.98 7.03 -14.00
N ALA A 239 12.85 7.67 -14.31
CA ALA A 239 12.77 8.71 -15.33
C ALA A 239 13.63 9.93 -14.97
N ILE A 240 13.58 10.39 -13.72
CA ILE A 240 14.41 11.53 -13.26
C ILE A 240 15.87 11.11 -13.14
N GLN A 241 16.17 9.90 -12.65
CA GLN A 241 17.54 9.41 -12.57
C GLN A 241 18.20 9.41 -13.95
N ASN A 242 17.49 8.95 -14.98
CA ASN A 242 17.98 8.95 -16.36
C ASN A 242 18.30 10.38 -16.85
N ILE A 243 17.43 11.36 -16.55
CA ILE A 243 17.71 12.79 -16.83
C ILE A 243 18.99 13.24 -16.12
N VAL A 244 19.14 12.90 -14.84
CA VAL A 244 20.31 13.29 -14.02
C VAL A 244 21.59 12.65 -14.54
N ASP A 245 21.56 11.38 -14.96
CA ASP A 245 22.72 10.69 -15.52
C ASP A 245 23.18 11.35 -16.83
N ILE A 246 22.25 11.62 -17.76
CA ILE A 246 22.56 12.33 -19.02
C ILE A 246 23.16 13.71 -18.77
N ILE A 247 22.64 14.44 -17.77
CA ILE A 247 23.17 15.76 -17.39
C ILE A 247 24.60 15.63 -16.83
N ARG A 248 24.89 14.59 -16.05
CA ARG A 248 26.20 14.38 -15.41
C ARG A 248 27.26 13.88 -16.38
N GLU A 249 26.89 13.08 -17.38
CA GLU A 249 27.80 12.54 -18.38
C GLU A 249 28.31 13.61 -19.37
N LYS A 250 27.51 14.66 -19.64
CA LYS A 250 27.86 15.67 -20.63
C LYS A 250 28.81 16.73 -20.10
N THR A 251 29.87 16.98 -20.86
CA THR A 251 30.94 17.96 -20.55
C THR A 251 30.62 19.40 -21.00
N HIS A 252 29.51 19.60 -21.71
CA HIS A 252 29.09 20.86 -22.32
C HIS A 252 28.00 21.57 -21.50
N HIS A 253 27.59 22.77 -21.90
CA HIS A 253 26.40 23.39 -21.32
C HIS A 253 25.17 22.59 -21.73
N ILE A 254 24.17 22.54 -20.86
CA ILE A 254 22.96 21.73 -21.07
C ILE A 254 21.72 22.58 -20.80
N ALA A 255 20.70 22.42 -21.63
CA ALA A 255 19.36 22.92 -21.40
C ALA A 255 18.43 21.72 -21.19
N LEU A 256 17.78 21.67 -20.03
CA LEU A 256 16.68 20.76 -19.73
C LEU A 256 15.39 21.55 -19.84
N ILE A 257 14.46 21.09 -20.68
CA ILE A 257 13.21 21.78 -20.98
C ILE A 257 12.06 20.84 -20.68
N SER A 258 11.17 21.26 -19.79
CA SER A 258 9.88 20.62 -19.57
C SER A 258 8.89 21.20 -20.57
N LEU A 259 8.34 20.33 -21.42
CA LEU A 259 7.35 20.66 -22.44
C LEU A 259 5.98 20.15 -21.97
N ASP A 260 4.99 21.04 -21.93
CA ASP A 260 3.60 20.74 -21.54
C ASP A 260 2.72 20.61 -22.77
N ILE A 261 2.16 19.42 -23.00
CA ILE A 261 1.21 19.19 -24.10
C ILE A 261 -0.16 19.69 -23.67
N LYS A 262 -0.77 20.55 -24.48
CA LYS A 262 -2.09 21.13 -24.21
C LYS A 262 -3.16 20.05 -24.25
N SER A 263 -3.76 19.74 -23.10
CA SER A 263 -4.87 18.78 -22.94
C SER A 263 -4.61 17.48 -23.71
N ALA A 264 -3.47 16.86 -23.44
CA ALA A 264 -2.93 15.68 -24.13
C ALA A 264 -4.00 14.63 -24.50
N PHE A 265 -4.55 13.94 -23.50
CA PHE A 265 -5.52 12.87 -23.70
C PHE A 265 -6.81 13.32 -24.41
N ASP A 266 -7.23 14.58 -24.26
CA ASP A 266 -8.43 15.10 -24.89
C ASP A 266 -8.21 15.45 -26.36
N ASN A 267 -6.98 15.79 -26.74
CA ASN A 267 -6.62 16.24 -28.08
C ASN A 267 -6.10 15.13 -28.99
N MET A 268 -5.95 13.90 -28.50
CA MET A 268 -5.53 12.75 -29.28
C MET A 268 -6.45 12.54 -30.50
N ASN A 269 -5.92 12.72 -31.71
CA ASN A 269 -6.73 12.70 -32.92
C ASN A 269 -6.93 11.28 -33.44
N TRP A 270 -8.18 10.88 -33.65
CA TRP A 270 -8.49 9.50 -34.03
C TRP A 270 -7.95 9.12 -35.42
N SER A 271 -7.98 10.03 -36.40
CA SER A 271 -7.46 9.70 -37.75
C SER A 271 -5.94 9.44 -37.71
N VAL A 272 -5.21 10.23 -36.92
CA VAL A 272 -3.77 10.02 -36.69
C VAL A 272 -3.54 8.71 -35.97
N LEU A 273 -4.32 8.41 -34.93
CA LEU A 273 -4.20 7.16 -34.18
C LEU A 273 -4.39 5.93 -35.08
N PHE A 274 -5.44 5.90 -35.90
CA PHE A 274 -5.69 4.76 -36.78
C PHE A 274 -4.65 4.61 -37.88
N LYS A 275 -4.09 5.72 -38.38
CA LYS A 275 -2.93 5.69 -39.27
C LYS A 275 -1.72 5.06 -38.59
N LEU A 276 -1.41 5.44 -37.34
CA LEU A 276 -0.33 4.83 -36.58
C LEU A 276 -0.55 3.34 -36.35
N PHE A 277 -1.79 2.91 -36.13
CA PHE A 277 -2.10 1.47 -36.04
C PHE A 277 -1.88 0.73 -37.36
N ASP A 278 -2.16 1.37 -38.49
CA ASP A 278 -1.85 0.80 -39.81
C ASP A 278 -0.33 0.72 -40.04
N ASP A 279 0.41 1.79 -39.75
CA ASP A 279 1.87 1.85 -39.88
C ASP A 279 2.57 0.79 -38.99
N LEU A 280 1.98 0.47 -37.83
CA LEU A 280 2.48 -0.54 -36.88
C LEU A 280 1.92 -1.96 -37.13
N ASN A 281 1.17 -2.17 -38.22
CA ASN A 281 0.55 -3.45 -38.58
C ASN A 281 -0.31 -4.06 -37.44
N PHE A 282 -1.10 -3.24 -36.74
CA PHE A 282 -1.97 -3.74 -35.66
C PHE A 282 -3.00 -4.75 -36.20
N PRO A 283 -3.21 -5.89 -35.50
CA PRO A 283 -4.23 -6.85 -35.87
C PRO A 283 -5.61 -6.20 -36.01
N LYS A 284 -6.34 -6.58 -37.06
CA LYS A 284 -7.66 -6.00 -37.41
C LYS A 284 -8.65 -6.06 -36.24
N PHE A 285 -8.61 -7.13 -35.45
CA PHE A 285 -9.41 -7.27 -34.24
C PHE A 285 -9.23 -6.10 -33.26
N PHE A 286 -8.00 -5.74 -32.91
CA PHE A 286 -7.72 -4.65 -31.98
C PHE A 286 -8.11 -3.30 -32.56
N ARG A 287 -7.83 -3.07 -33.85
CA ARG A 287 -8.26 -1.83 -34.52
C ARG A 287 -9.77 -1.66 -34.45
N ASN A 288 -10.54 -2.71 -34.75
CA ASN A 288 -12.00 -2.69 -34.66
C ASN A 288 -12.49 -2.46 -33.22
N PHE A 289 -11.88 -3.12 -32.23
CA PHE A 289 -12.20 -2.90 -30.82
C PHE A 289 -12.01 -1.43 -30.43
N ILE A 290 -10.85 -0.84 -30.74
CA ILE A 290 -10.56 0.56 -30.43
C ILE A 290 -11.48 1.52 -31.20
N PHE A 291 -11.84 1.18 -32.44
CA PHE A 291 -12.78 1.97 -33.24
C PHE A 291 -14.15 2.04 -32.55
N HIS A 292 -14.74 0.90 -32.20
CA HIS A 292 -16.03 0.88 -31.51
C HIS A 292 -15.96 1.49 -30.10
N TYR A 293 -14.83 1.35 -29.42
CA TYR A 293 -14.57 1.99 -28.13
C TYR A 293 -14.53 3.53 -28.20
N LEU A 294 -14.10 4.11 -29.32
CA LEU A 294 -14.05 5.57 -29.52
C LEU A 294 -15.30 6.12 -30.20
N ASN A 295 -16.00 5.32 -31.01
CA ASN A 295 -17.13 5.74 -31.81
C ASN A 295 -18.38 6.12 -30.98
N ASN A 296 -19.25 6.98 -31.53
CA ASN A 296 -20.54 7.40 -30.96
C ASN A 296 -20.48 7.94 -29.52
N ARG A 297 -19.34 8.51 -29.13
CA ARG A 297 -19.18 9.11 -27.80
C ARG A 297 -19.81 10.50 -27.73
N THR A 298 -20.56 10.75 -26.67
CA THR A 298 -21.11 12.07 -26.34
C THR A 298 -20.69 12.46 -24.92
N VAL A 299 -20.47 13.75 -24.68
CA VAL A 299 -20.34 14.34 -23.35
C VAL A 299 -21.60 15.13 -23.09
N SER A 300 -22.29 14.79 -22.01
CA SER A 300 -23.45 15.50 -21.53
C SER A 300 -23.13 16.24 -20.22
N PHE A 301 -23.56 17.50 -20.15
CA PHE A 301 -23.61 18.29 -18.94
C PHE A 301 -25.07 18.46 -18.57
N SER A 302 -25.45 17.98 -17.39
CA SER A 302 -26.79 18.13 -16.83
C SER A 302 -26.74 19.04 -15.61
N SER A 303 -27.57 20.06 -15.61
CA SER A 303 -27.86 20.94 -14.48
C SER A 303 -29.36 20.92 -14.19
N GLU A 304 -29.81 21.52 -13.09
CA GLU A 304 -31.25 21.61 -12.78
C GLU A 304 -32.05 22.39 -13.85
N ILE A 305 -31.38 23.15 -14.71
CA ILE A 305 -31.99 24.09 -15.66
C ILE A 305 -31.76 23.65 -17.11
N GLU A 306 -30.62 23.02 -17.44
CA GLU A 306 -30.26 22.65 -18.80
C GLU A 306 -29.51 21.32 -18.91
N ASN A 307 -29.78 20.60 -20.00
CA ASN A 307 -29.03 19.44 -20.46
C ASN A 307 -28.37 19.76 -21.82
N ILE A 308 -27.05 19.86 -21.84
CA ILE A 308 -26.27 20.09 -23.06
C ILE A 308 -25.52 18.80 -23.39
N SER A 309 -25.67 18.28 -24.61
CA SER A 309 -24.91 17.13 -25.10
C SER A 309 -24.08 17.52 -26.32
N ARG A 310 -22.84 17.04 -26.40
CA ARG A 310 -21.96 17.23 -27.56
C ARG A 310 -21.27 15.92 -27.93
N THR A 311 -21.18 15.66 -29.22
CA THR A 311 -20.42 14.51 -29.76
C THR A 311 -18.92 14.75 -29.65
N CYS A 312 -18.19 13.70 -29.28
CA CYS A 312 -16.73 13.69 -29.28
C CYS A 312 -16.19 13.26 -30.64
N PHE A 313 -15.14 13.94 -31.11
CA PHE A 313 -14.43 13.60 -32.35
C PHE A 313 -12.93 13.34 -32.15
N ARG A 314 -12.48 13.41 -30.90
CA ARG A 314 -11.09 13.22 -30.47
C ARG A 314 -11.01 12.84 -29.00
N GLY A 315 -9.84 12.40 -28.61
CA GLY A 315 -9.47 12.09 -27.24
C GLY A 315 -9.88 10.71 -26.77
N CYS A 316 -9.56 10.41 -25.51
CA CYS A 316 -9.86 9.16 -24.84
C CYS A 316 -10.85 9.35 -23.67
N PRO A 317 -11.67 8.35 -23.32
CA PRO A 317 -12.42 8.35 -22.07
C PRO A 317 -11.48 8.42 -20.86
N GLN A 318 -11.72 9.41 -19.99
CA GLN A 318 -11.00 9.52 -18.71
C GLN A 318 -11.35 8.33 -17.81
N GLY A 319 -10.35 7.79 -17.11
CA GLY A 319 -10.52 6.62 -16.24
C GLY A 319 -10.52 5.27 -16.98
N SER A 320 -10.36 5.28 -18.30
CA SER A 320 -10.18 4.04 -19.06
C SER A 320 -8.84 3.38 -18.77
N VAL A 321 -8.86 2.05 -18.67
CA VAL A 321 -7.68 1.20 -18.51
C VAL A 321 -6.80 1.18 -19.75
N VAL A 322 -7.38 1.35 -20.95
CA VAL A 322 -6.68 1.21 -22.24
C VAL A 322 -6.12 2.56 -22.73
N ALA A 323 -6.72 3.68 -22.32
CA ALA A 323 -6.31 5.02 -22.75
C ALA A 323 -4.82 5.33 -22.53
N PRO A 324 -4.19 4.96 -21.39
CA PRO A 324 -2.76 5.18 -21.17
C PRO A 324 -1.86 4.46 -22.17
N THR A 325 -2.20 3.22 -22.53
CA THR A 325 -1.45 2.44 -23.52
C THR A 325 -1.58 3.06 -24.92
N ILE A 326 -2.78 3.47 -25.31
CA ILE A 326 -3.01 4.16 -26.58
C ILE A 326 -2.20 5.46 -26.64
N TRP A 327 -2.18 6.23 -25.56
CA TRP A 327 -1.40 7.47 -25.48
C TRP A 327 0.08 7.22 -25.67
N ASN A 328 0.63 6.19 -25.01
CA ASN A 328 2.03 5.82 -25.15
C ASN A 328 2.38 5.47 -26.60
N ILE A 329 1.50 4.78 -27.33
CA ILE A 329 1.68 4.52 -28.77
C ILE A 329 1.58 5.82 -29.57
N TYR A 330 0.60 6.67 -29.26
CA TYR A 330 0.36 7.93 -29.97
C TYR A 330 1.54 8.91 -29.91
N ILE A 331 2.28 8.93 -28.78
CA ILE A 331 3.43 9.83 -28.59
C ILE A 331 4.75 9.24 -29.11
N ASN A 332 4.80 7.96 -29.49
CA ASN A 332 6.00 7.31 -30.03
C ASN A 332 6.70 8.10 -31.15
N PRO A 333 5.99 8.67 -32.16
CA PRO A 333 6.63 9.41 -33.24
C PRO A 333 7.48 10.58 -32.77
N ILE A 334 7.17 11.16 -31.60
CA ILE A 334 7.98 12.23 -30.98
C ILE A 334 9.25 11.65 -30.34
N LEU A 335 9.13 10.50 -29.68
CA LEU A 335 10.25 9.84 -29.01
C LEU A 335 11.22 9.19 -29.99
N GLU A 336 10.75 8.74 -31.15
CA GLU A 336 11.58 8.20 -32.23
C GLU A 336 12.50 9.26 -32.87
N ARG A 337 12.29 10.56 -32.60
CA ARG A 337 13.15 11.66 -33.06
C ARG A 337 14.42 11.86 -32.24
N ASN A 338 14.60 11.07 -31.18
CA ASN A 338 15.85 11.06 -30.42
C ASN A 338 17.05 10.90 -31.35
N ASN A 339 18.05 11.78 -31.21
CA ASN A 339 19.24 11.78 -32.04
C ASN A 339 20.46 12.27 -31.26
N ILE A 340 21.58 12.49 -31.95
CA ILE A 340 22.83 12.93 -31.31
C ILE A 340 22.73 14.38 -30.79
N SER A 341 21.92 15.22 -31.44
CA SER A 341 21.77 16.66 -31.13
C SER A 341 20.90 16.90 -29.89
N PHE A 342 19.83 16.14 -29.72
CA PHE A 342 18.96 16.23 -28.54
C PHE A 342 18.45 14.87 -28.07
N TYR A 343 18.17 14.81 -26.77
CA TYR A 343 17.52 13.69 -26.13
C TYR A 343 16.14 14.09 -25.61
N ILE A 344 15.12 13.31 -25.90
CA ILE A 344 13.75 13.49 -25.41
C ILE A 344 13.23 12.22 -24.74
N GLN A 345 12.62 12.39 -23.58
CA GLN A 345 11.88 11.34 -22.90
C GLN A 345 10.49 11.83 -22.50
N ALA A 346 9.58 10.88 -22.29
CA ALA A 346 8.24 11.14 -21.81
C ALA A 346 7.97 10.38 -20.51
N PHE A 347 7.17 10.99 -19.64
CA PHE A 347 6.40 10.27 -18.65
C PHE A 347 4.93 10.59 -18.91
N ALA A 348 4.26 9.71 -19.64
CA ALA A 348 2.94 9.98 -20.19
C ALA A 348 2.97 11.23 -21.09
N ASP A 349 2.28 12.30 -20.71
CA ASP A 349 2.20 13.57 -21.41
C ASP A 349 3.26 14.59 -21.00
N ASP A 350 3.97 14.36 -19.89
CA ASP A 350 5.11 15.18 -19.46
C ASP A 350 6.35 14.86 -20.32
N LEU A 351 6.75 15.80 -21.17
CA LEU A 351 7.93 15.67 -22.02
C LEU A 351 9.13 16.41 -21.40
N ALA A 352 10.28 15.75 -21.37
CA ALA A 352 11.56 16.32 -20.96
C ALA A 352 12.56 16.26 -22.11
N LEU A 353 13.00 17.43 -22.58
CA LEU A 353 13.94 17.61 -23.67
C LEU A 353 15.29 18.10 -23.13
N ILE A 354 16.38 17.45 -23.55
CA ILE A 354 17.75 17.74 -23.14
C ILE A 354 18.59 18.06 -24.37
N ILE A 355 19.16 19.26 -24.42
CA ILE A 355 20.05 19.74 -25.49
C ILE A 355 21.39 20.15 -24.88
N SER A 356 22.47 19.95 -25.63
CA SER A 356 23.81 20.42 -25.25
C SER A 356 24.42 21.39 -26.26
N GLY A 357 25.32 22.25 -25.78
CA GLY A 357 26.12 23.14 -26.62
C GLY A 357 27.43 23.54 -25.92
N ARG A 358 28.53 23.63 -26.67
CA ARG A 358 29.85 23.96 -26.11
C ARG A 358 29.92 25.38 -25.56
N THR A 359 29.21 26.29 -26.21
CA THR A 359 29.08 27.70 -25.80
C THR A 359 27.63 28.05 -25.51
N ALA A 360 27.40 29.15 -24.78
CA ALA A 360 26.04 29.65 -24.53
C ALA A 360 25.26 29.97 -25.81
N ARG A 361 25.93 30.48 -26.86
CA ARG A 361 25.32 30.78 -28.17
C ARG A 361 24.94 29.51 -28.91
N GLU A 362 25.82 28.52 -28.89
CA GLU A 362 25.56 27.22 -29.50
C GLU A 362 24.41 26.50 -28.79
N LEU A 363 24.39 26.53 -27.44
CA LEU A 363 23.28 25.98 -26.68
C LEU A 363 21.95 26.65 -27.07
N GLU A 364 21.94 27.99 -27.20
CA GLU A 364 20.77 28.76 -27.64
C GLU A 364 20.31 28.35 -29.05
N SER A 365 21.25 28.26 -30.00
CA SER A 365 20.97 27.86 -31.38
C SER A 365 20.42 26.44 -31.47
N ASN A 366 21.14 25.46 -30.89
CA ASN A 366 20.77 24.05 -30.91
C ASN A 366 19.40 23.83 -30.25
N THR A 367 19.15 24.53 -29.15
CA THR A 367 17.88 24.43 -28.43
C THR A 367 16.72 24.96 -29.27
N ASN A 368 16.87 26.12 -29.90
CA ASN A 368 15.79 26.69 -30.72
C ASN A 368 15.49 25.85 -31.97
N ILE A 369 16.52 25.24 -32.58
CA ILE A 369 16.34 24.29 -33.70
C ILE A 369 15.53 23.07 -33.23
N ALA A 370 15.95 22.43 -32.13
CA ALA A 370 15.27 21.25 -31.59
C ALA A 370 13.82 21.55 -31.17
N LEU A 371 13.59 22.72 -30.55
CA LEU A 371 12.24 23.16 -30.17
C LEU A 371 11.33 23.38 -31.37
N ALA A 372 11.84 23.96 -32.46
CA ALA A 372 11.09 24.15 -33.70
C ALA A 372 10.74 22.79 -34.33
N GLU A 373 11.71 21.87 -34.40
CA GLU A 373 11.52 20.52 -34.91
C GLU A 373 10.46 19.75 -34.10
N ILE A 374 10.53 19.77 -32.77
CA ILE A 374 9.56 19.08 -31.91
C ILE A 374 8.17 19.72 -32.01
N ALA A 375 8.09 21.05 -32.08
CA ALA A 375 6.81 21.75 -32.26
C ALA A 375 6.16 21.38 -33.60
N GLN A 376 6.95 21.28 -34.68
CA GLN A 376 6.47 20.83 -35.98
C GLN A 376 5.97 19.39 -35.94
N HIS A 377 6.74 18.47 -35.35
CA HIS A 377 6.31 17.07 -35.25
C HIS A 377 5.05 16.88 -34.38
N LEU A 378 4.93 17.63 -33.28
CA LEU A 378 3.69 17.64 -32.50
C LEU A 378 2.51 18.12 -33.33
N HIS A 379 2.71 19.15 -34.17
CA HIS A 379 1.68 19.64 -35.08
C HIS A 379 1.28 18.60 -36.13
N GLU A 380 2.23 17.82 -36.68
CA GLU A 380 1.95 16.72 -37.62
C GLU A 380 1.04 15.64 -37.01
N ILE A 381 1.24 15.32 -35.73
CA ILE A 381 0.35 14.43 -34.97
C ILE A 381 -0.83 15.16 -34.32
N LYS A 382 -1.14 16.38 -34.77
CA LYS A 382 -2.28 17.21 -34.33
C LYS A 382 -2.31 17.52 -32.82
N LEU A 383 -1.14 17.58 -32.18
CA LEU A 383 -0.94 18.06 -30.81
C LEU A 383 -0.36 19.48 -30.81
N SER A 384 -0.49 20.17 -29.68
CA SER A 384 0.05 21.51 -29.48
C SER A 384 0.62 21.67 -28.08
N LEU A 385 1.61 22.55 -27.93
CA LEU A 385 2.24 22.84 -26.64
C LEU A 385 1.55 24.02 -25.93
N SER A 386 1.40 23.91 -24.62
CA SER A 386 1.08 25.04 -23.75
C SER A 386 2.36 25.85 -23.47
N VAL A 387 2.83 26.65 -24.43
CA VAL A 387 4.15 27.32 -24.35
C VAL A 387 4.36 28.10 -23.04
N HIS A 388 3.31 28.71 -22.48
CA HIS A 388 3.37 29.45 -21.21
C HIS A 388 3.60 28.58 -19.97
N LYS A 389 3.33 27.27 -20.05
CA LYS A 389 3.60 26.30 -18.99
C LYS A 389 4.97 25.63 -19.14
N CYS A 390 5.55 25.66 -20.35
CA CYS A 390 6.89 25.15 -20.58
C CYS A 390 7.92 25.96 -19.77
N GLN A 391 8.91 25.26 -19.23
CA GLN A 391 9.97 25.86 -18.43
C GLN A 391 11.32 25.21 -18.75
N ALA A 392 12.38 25.98 -18.63
CA ALA A 392 13.74 25.51 -18.92
C ALA A 392 14.69 25.74 -17.73
N LEU A 393 15.60 24.81 -17.56
CA LEU A 393 16.70 24.82 -16.60
C LEU A 393 18.01 24.67 -17.35
N VAL A 394 18.97 25.56 -17.08
CA VAL A 394 20.26 25.57 -17.78
C VAL A 394 21.38 25.20 -16.82
N PHE A 395 22.18 24.22 -17.22
CA PHE A 395 23.38 23.78 -16.52
C PHE A 395 24.63 24.29 -17.24
N ARG A 396 25.52 24.94 -16.48
CA ARG A 396 26.82 25.34 -17.00
C ARG A 396 27.78 24.14 -16.97
N SER A 397 28.61 23.96 -18.00
CA SER A 397 29.67 22.95 -17.98
C SER A 397 30.67 23.19 -16.87
N VAL A 398 31.18 22.10 -16.29
CA VAL A 398 32.23 22.14 -15.26
C VAL A 398 33.50 22.82 -15.78
N SER A 399 33.86 22.56 -17.03
CA SER A 399 34.99 23.20 -17.71
C SER A 399 34.83 24.72 -17.76
N SER A 400 33.66 25.22 -18.19
CA SER A 400 33.37 26.66 -18.22
C SER A 400 33.25 27.29 -16.84
N GLN A 401 32.83 26.51 -15.83
CA GLN A 401 32.68 27.01 -14.46
C GLN A 401 34.01 27.50 -13.89
N LYS A 402 35.11 26.78 -14.14
CA LYS A 402 36.47 27.18 -13.69
C LYS A 402 36.92 28.53 -14.24
N PHE A 403 36.44 28.93 -15.41
CA PHE A 403 36.77 30.21 -16.06
C PHE A 403 35.75 31.32 -15.77
N SER A 404 34.73 31.04 -14.96
CA SER A 404 33.70 32.01 -14.60
C SER A 404 34.08 32.78 -13.33
N LYS A 405 33.62 34.02 -13.20
CA LYS A 405 33.79 34.80 -11.96
C LYS A 405 33.16 34.04 -10.80
N ARG A 406 33.97 33.73 -9.77
CA ARG A 406 33.57 33.01 -8.55
C ARG A 406 32.95 31.62 -8.80
N ASN A 407 33.38 30.90 -9.85
CA ASN A 407 32.85 29.56 -10.18
C ASN A 407 31.31 29.54 -10.29
N SER A 408 30.73 30.58 -10.89
CA SER A 408 29.30 30.74 -11.09
C SER A 408 28.69 29.62 -11.94
N THR A 409 27.56 29.07 -11.50
CA THR A 409 26.82 28.00 -12.19
C THR A 409 25.82 28.53 -13.21
N THR A 410 25.54 29.84 -13.20
CA THR A 410 24.67 30.51 -14.17
C THR A 410 25.50 31.05 -15.32
N LEU A 411 25.01 30.98 -16.56
CA LEU A 411 25.67 31.60 -17.72
C LEU A 411 25.69 33.13 -17.59
N ASN A 412 26.77 33.78 -18.05
CA ASN A 412 26.93 35.24 -17.99
C ASN A 412 25.86 35.95 -18.83
N ARG A 413 25.55 35.38 -20.00
CA ARG A 413 24.39 35.73 -20.83
C ARG A 413 23.38 34.61 -20.70
N LYS A 414 22.16 34.92 -20.26
CA LYS A 414 21.05 33.96 -20.28
C LYS A 414 20.65 33.69 -21.73
N PRO A 415 20.58 32.42 -22.16
CA PRO A 415 20.14 32.09 -23.52
C PRO A 415 18.66 32.47 -23.68
N THR A 416 18.21 32.67 -24.92
CA THR A 416 16.78 32.90 -25.21
C THR A 416 16.19 31.73 -25.99
N PHE A 417 15.31 30.98 -25.34
CA PHE A 417 14.61 29.84 -25.95
C PHE A 417 13.22 30.27 -26.40
N ARG A 418 12.86 29.91 -27.64
CA ARG A 418 11.60 30.33 -28.29
C ARG A 418 10.89 29.15 -28.95
N ILE A 419 9.56 29.13 -28.82
CA ILE A 419 8.65 28.27 -29.60
C ILE A 419 7.61 29.19 -30.24
N ASN A 420 7.46 29.15 -31.56
CA ASN A 420 6.47 29.96 -32.30
C ASN A 420 6.51 31.45 -31.90
N ASN A 421 7.71 32.03 -31.79
CA ASN A 421 7.99 33.40 -31.33
C ASN A 421 7.69 33.72 -29.84
N PHE A 422 7.17 32.77 -29.06
CA PHE A 422 6.99 32.92 -27.62
C PHE A 422 8.23 32.46 -26.85
N SER A 423 8.69 33.27 -25.90
CA SER A 423 9.85 32.92 -25.06
C SER A 423 9.47 31.95 -23.94
N ILE A 424 10.29 30.91 -23.76
CA ILE A 424 10.17 29.98 -22.63
C ILE A 424 10.83 30.59 -21.40
N LYS A 425 10.19 30.44 -20.23
CA LYS A 425 10.75 30.87 -18.95
C LYS A 425 11.96 30.01 -18.57
N ILE A 426 13.12 30.66 -18.37
CA ILE A 426 14.31 30.03 -17.81
C ILE A 426 14.41 30.35 -16.32
N SER A 427 14.49 29.32 -15.49
CA SER A 427 14.59 29.43 -14.03
C SER A 427 15.82 28.70 -13.49
N ASP A 428 16.22 29.04 -12.25
CA ASP A 428 17.35 28.39 -11.56
C ASP A 428 16.97 27.05 -10.93
N SER A 429 15.67 26.75 -10.93
CA SER A 429 15.13 25.43 -10.57
C SER A 429 13.90 25.10 -11.41
N LEU A 430 13.63 23.81 -11.59
CA LEU A 430 12.56 23.29 -12.42
C LEU A 430 11.90 22.08 -11.75
N LYS A 431 10.56 22.07 -11.68
CA LYS A 431 9.80 20.94 -11.15
C LYS A 431 9.47 19.95 -12.26
N ILE A 432 9.92 18.70 -12.13
CA ILE A 432 9.64 17.60 -13.06
C ILE A 432 9.19 16.39 -12.23
N LEU A 433 8.07 15.78 -12.60
CA LEU A 433 7.50 14.58 -11.96
C LEU A 433 7.47 14.66 -10.41
N GLY A 434 7.12 15.84 -9.88
CA GLY A 434 7.02 16.07 -8.43
C GLY A 434 8.32 16.42 -7.71
N MET A 435 9.48 16.32 -8.36
CA MET A 435 10.79 16.72 -7.81
C MET A 435 11.24 18.07 -8.35
N VAL A 436 12.07 18.80 -7.59
CA VAL A 436 12.59 20.11 -8.00
C VAL A 436 14.10 20.01 -8.24
N LEU A 437 14.52 20.09 -9.50
CA LEU A 437 15.93 20.10 -9.86
C LEU A 437 16.44 21.54 -9.82
N ASP A 438 17.59 21.78 -9.22
CA ASP A 438 18.31 23.06 -9.31
C ASP A 438 19.45 22.98 -10.32
N ASN A 439 19.89 24.13 -10.84
CA ASN A 439 20.95 24.24 -11.84
C ASN A 439 22.34 23.75 -11.37
N LYS A 440 22.46 23.29 -10.11
CA LYS A 440 23.66 22.68 -9.55
C LYS A 440 23.49 21.20 -9.20
N LEU A 441 22.28 20.64 -9.36
CA LEU A 441 21.91 19.31 -8.89
C LEU A 441 22.24 19.07 -7.41
N THR A 442 22.14 20.11 -6.58
CA THR A 442 22.40 20.03 -5.12
C THR A 442 21.22 19.52 -4.33
N TRP A 443 20.02 19.46 -4.94
CA TRP A 443 18.74 19.13 -4.30
C TRP A 443 18.29 20.13 -3.22
N THR A 444 18.98 21.27 -3.12
CA THR A 444 18.67 22.31 -2.12
C THR A 444 17.29 22.92 -2.37
N ALA A 445 16.95 23.15 -3.63
CA ALA A 445 15.62 23.65 -4.01
C ALA A 445 14.53 22.62 -3.70
N HIS A 446 14.80 21.33 -3.94
CA HIS A 446 13.87 20.24 -3.59
C HIS A 446 13.60 20.19 -2.10
N ILE A 447 14.63 20.09 -1.26
CA ILE A 447 14.48 20.00 0.19
C ILE A 447 13.83 21.26 0.75
N SER A 448 14.11 22.43 0.17
CA SER A 448 13.43 23.67 0.56
C SER A 448 11.93 23.64 0.23
N SER A 449 11.55 23.06 -0.91
CA SER A 449 10.14 22.93 -1.32
C SER A 449 9.32 22.02 -0.38
N LEU A 450 9.96 21.10 0.33
CA LEU A 450 9.29 20.21 1.30
C LEU A 450 8.67 20.98 2.47
N TYR A 451 9.14 22.20 2.78
CA TYR A 451 8.59 23.02 3.85
C TYR A 451 7.08 23.28 3.67
N GLY A 452 6.64 23.60 2.44
CA GLY A 452 5.22 23.79 2.13
C GLY A 452 4.39 22.52 2.36
N LYS A 453 4.94 21.35 2.00
CA LYS A 453 4.30 20.06 2.27
C LYS A 453 4.16 19.81 3.77
N ILE A 454 5.19 20.11 4.55
CA ILE A 454 5.19 19.92 6.00
C ILE A 454 4.13 20.76 6.67
N LEU A 455 3.94 22.03 6.25
CA LEU A 455 2.88 22.86 6.80
C LEU A 455 1.49 22.24 6.57
N SER A 456 1.25 21.72 5.36
CA SER A 456 0.00 21.03 5.01
C SER A 456 -0.18 19.75 5.83
N LEU A 457 0.84 18.88 5.87
CA LEU A 457 0.83 17.63 6.63
C LEU A 457 0.62 17.90 8.13
N THR A 458 1.34 18.85 8.70
CA THR A 458 1.24 19.23 10.12
C THR A 458 -0.15 19.79 10.45
N SER A 459 -0.73 20.60 9.56
CA SER A 459 -2.11 21.12 9.73
C SER A 459 -3.13 19.98 9.77
N ASN A 460 -3.04 19.03 8.83
CA ASN A 460 -3.91 17.86 8.80
C ASN A 460 -3.72 16.98 10.05
N PHE A 461 -2.47 16.78 10.44
CA PHE A 461 -2.09 15.97 11.58
C PHE A 461 -2.57 16.58 12.92
N ASN A 462 -2.44 17.90 13.07
CA ASN A 462 -2.91 18.63 14.27
C ASN A 462 -4.43 18.58 14.45
N ARG A 463 -5.21 18.51 13.36
CA ARG A 463 -6.67 18.38 13.45
C ARG A 463 -7.11 17.08 14.12
N VAL A 464 -6.33 16.01 13.96
CA VAL A 464 -6.61 14.69 14.53
C VAL A 464 -6.08 14.57 15.96
N ILE A 465 -4.91 15.14 16.27
CA ILE A 465 -4.33 15.03 17.62
C ILE A 465 -5.03 15.91 18.65
N LYS A 466 -5.60 17.05 18.24
CA LYS A 466 -6.27 17.98 19.16
C LYS A 466 -7.63 17.49 19.66
N SER A 467 -8.26 16.52 19.00
CA SER A 467 -9.61 16.08 19.38
C SER A 467 -9.63 15.19 20.61
N ASP A 468 -8.64 14.30 20.80
CA ASP A 468 -8.69 13.27 21.84
C ASP A 468 -7.36 13.08 22.57
N TRP A 469 -7.43 13.06 23.90
CA TRP A 469 -6.29 12.79 24.79
C TRP A 469 -5.82 11.32 24.78
N SER A 470 -6.59 10.42 24.16
CA SER A 470 -6.45 8.96 24.26
C SER A 470 -6.02 8.27 22.96
N MET A 471 -5.60 9.01 21.92
CA MET A 471 -5.25 8.40 20.63
C MET A 471 -4.05 7.44 20.74
N ASN A 472 -4.20 6.22 20.24
CA ASN A 472 -3.17 5.18 20.32
C ASN A 472 -1.90 5.61 19.57
N ARG A 473 -0.75 5.59 20.27
CA ARG A 473 0.56 5.96 19.72
C ARG A 473 0.96 5.11 18.51
N ASN A 474 0.55 3.84 18.46
CA ASN A 474 0.84 2.96 17.34
C ASN A 474 0.12 3.39 16.06
N ILE A 475 -1.13 3.87 16.17
CA ILE A 475 -1.88 4.41 15.01
C ILE A 475 -1.18 5.65 14.47
N LEU A 476 -0.72 6.53 15.35
CA LEU A 476 0.03 7.73 14.95
C LEU A 476 1.37 7.38 14.28
N LYS A 477 2.09 6.38 14.79
CA LYS A 477 3.31 5.86 14.15
C LYS A 477 3.00 5.24 12.77
N VAL A 478 1.94 4.46 12.64
CA VAL A 478 1.52 3.90 11.34
C VAL A 478 1.24 5.03 10.35
N TRP A 479 0.52 6.08 10.77
CA TRP A 479 0.26 7.23 9.91
C TRP A 479 1.55 7.96 9.51
N TYR A 480 2.50 8.11 10.44
CA TYR A 480 3.82 8.66 10.12
C TYR A 480 4.51 7.89 8.99
N PHE A 481 4.68 6.58 9.18
CA PHE A 481 5.41 5.73 8.23
C PHE A 481 4.71 5.58 6.89
N THR A 482 3.38 5.69 6.85
CA THR A 482 2.59 5.47 5.62
C THR A 482 2.34 6.75 4.83
N VAL A 483 2.24 7.91 5.48
CA VAL A 483 1.89 9.18 4.82
C VAL A 483 2.99 10.21 4.95
N ILE A 484 3.39 10.57 6.17
CA ILE A 484 4.32 11.70 6.40
C ILE A 484 5.70 11.36 5.85
N GLU A 485 6.27 10.23 6.27
CA GLU A 485 7.58 9.79 5.81
C GLU A 485 7.58 9.59 4.29
N LYS A 486 6.55 8.97 3.72
CA LYS A 486 6.50 8.70 2.27
C LYS A 486 6.38 9.97 1.43
N ASP A 487 5.63 10.97 1.87
CA ASP A 487 5.51 12.24 1.15
C ASP A 487 6.80 13.08 1.23
N LEU A 488 7.50 13.02 2.37
CA LEU A 488 8.79 13.70 2.56
C LEU A 488 9.96 13.00 1.85
N LEU A 489 9.94 11.67 1.77
CA LEU A 489 10.95 10.87 1.09
C LEU A 489 10.63 10.61 -0.38
N TYR A 490 9.63 11.28 -0.95
CA TYR A 490 9.37 11.20 -2.39
C TYR A 490 10.62 11.60 -3.18
N GLY A 491 11.08 10.74 -4.09
CA GLY A 491 12.31 10.96 -4.85
C GLY A 491 13.62 10.71 -4.08
N ALA A 492 13.58 10.27 -2.81
CA ALA A 492 14.78 10.03 -2.01
C ALA A 492 15.71 8.99 -2.63
N SER A 493 15.16 8.09 -3.46
CA SER A 493 15.89 7.18 -4.33
C SER A 493 16.96 7.86 -5.23
N ILE A 494 16.81 9.16 -5.49
CA ILE A 494 17.75 9.97 -6.29
C ILE A 494 18.54 10.93 -5.40
N TRP A 495 17.86 11.75 -4.59
CA TRP A 495 18.51 12.82 -3.83
C TRP A 495 19.14 12.36 -2.51
N GLY A 496 18.72 11.21 -1.97
CA GLY A 496 19.15 10.70 -0.66
C GLY A 496 20.65 10.36 -0.59
N GLY A 497 21.30 10.13 -1.72
CA GLY A 497 22.74 9.86 -1.81
C GLY A 497 23.64 11.10 -1.86
N ALA A 498 23.07 12.30 -1.90
CA ALA A 498 23.81 13.56 -2.09
C ALA A 498 23.46 14.62 -1.04
N LEU A 499 23.27 14.20 0.21
CA LEU A 499 22.89 15.06 1.32
C LEU A 499 24.09 15.78 1.93
N THR A 500 23.94 17.09 2.17
CA THR A 500 24.89 17.92 2.94
C THR A 500 24.45 18.07 4.40
N GLU A 501 25.34 18.51 5.29
CA GLU A 501 25.01 18.82 6.70
C GLU A 501 23.83 19.79 6.84
N HIS A 502 23.76 20.80 5.97
CA HIS A 502 22.63 21.73 5.96
C HIS A 502 21.32 21.04 5.56
N HIS A 503 21.35 20.10 4.61
CA HIS A 503 20.18 19.32 4.24
C HIS A 503 19.73 18.40 5.39
N ILE A 504 20.68 17.73 6.03
CA ILE A 504 20.45 16.87 7.21
C ILE A 504 19.75 17.68 8.30
N SER A 505 20.30 18.83 8.68
CA SER A 505 19.71 19.72 9.69
C SER A 505 18.27 20.15 9.37
N ARG A 506 17.98 20.44 8.09
CA ARG A 506 16.61 20.75 7.65
C ARG A 506 15.67 19.56 7.77
N LEU A 507 16.09 18.37 7.32
CA LEU A 507 15.30 17.14 7.46
C LEU A 507 15.04 16.81 8.94
N HIS A 508 16.01 17.03 9.83
CA HIS A 508 15.81 16.92 11.28
C HIS A 508 14.75 17.90 11.79
N SER A 509 14.83 19.16 11.36
CA SER A 509 13.85 20.18 11.75
C SER A 509 12.44 19.83 11.28
N PHE A 510 12.32 19.25 10.09
CA PHE A 510 11.07 18.79 9.52
C PHE A 510 10.47 17.62 10.32
N GLN A 511 11.28 16.61 10.60
CA GLN A 511 10.87 15.43 11.37
C GLN A 511 10.49 15.80 12.81
N ARG A 512 11.25 16.72 13.43
CA ARG A 512 11.08 17.18 14.81
C ARG A 512 9.64 17.61 15.10
N VAL A 513 8.99 18.31 14.15
CA VAL A 513 7.61 18.78 14.31
C VAL A 513 6.67 17.62 14.65
N PHE A 514 6.81 16.50 13.93
CA PHE A 514 5.98 15.32 14.15
C PHE A 514 6.41 14.55 15.41
N LEU A 515 7.72 14.43 15.66
CA LEU A 515 8.26 13.75 16.85
C LEU A 515 7.79 14.38 18.17
N LEU A 516 7.75 15.71 18.25
CA LEU A 516 7.21 16.43 19.40
C LEU A 516 5.70 16.19 19.56
N LEU A 517 4.96 16.10 18.45
CA LEU A 517 3.53 15.81 18.50
C LEU A 517 3.24 14.37 18.93
N PHE A 518 4.06 13.39 18.52
CA PHE A 518 3.94 11.99 18.95
C PHE A 518 4.21 11.81 20.45
N THR A 519 5.31 12.41 20.91
CA THR A 519 5.80 12.21 22.28
C THR A 519 5.15 13.15 23.29
N ARG A 520 4.63 14.30 22.83
CA ARG A 520 4.24 15.43 23.68
C ARG A 520 5.37 15.88 24.63
N ALA A 521 6.62 15.61 24.25
CA ALA A 521 7.79 16.00 25.02
C ALA A 521 7.97 17.52 25.05
N TYR A 522 8.76 18.01 26.00
CA TYR A 522 9.09 19.43 26.07
C TYR A 522 9.77 19.90 24.78
N LYS A 523 9.50 21.14 24.38
CA LYS A 523 10.11 21.74 23.19
C LYS A 523 11.65 21.83 23.27
N THR A 524 12.22 21.68 24.46
CA THR A 524 13.66 21.63 24.74
C THR A 524 14.27 20.24 24.52
N THR A 525 13.48 19.17 24.40
CA THR A 525 13.98 17.80 24.19
C THR A 525 14.68 17.67 22.84
N SER A 526 15.90 17.13 22.81
CA SER A 526 16.67 16.95 21.56
C SER A 526 15.95 16.05 20.56
N THR A 527 16.02 16.40 19.27
CA THR A 527 15.43 15.58 18.18
C THR A 527 16.01 14.17 18.16
N ASN A 528 17.31 14.03 18.38
CA ASN A 528 17.97 12.72 18.38
C ASN A 528 17.43 11.81 19.49
N VAL A 529 17.17 12.37 20.68
CA VAL A 529 16.51 11.64 21.78
C VAL A 529 15.07 11.28 21.40
N LEU A 530 14.32 12.18 20.74
CA LEU A 530 12.96 11.89 20.29
C LEU A 530 12.91 10.76 19.25
N ASN A 531 13.88 10.70 18.33
CA ASN A 531 14.00 9.61 17.37
C ASN A 531 14.12 8.27 18.12
N VAL A 532 15.00 8.20 19.14
CA VAL A 532 15.23 6.96 19.92
C VAL A 532 13.97 6.58 20.70
N LEU A 533 13.39 7.53 21.46
CA LEU A 533 12.17 7.29 22.25
C LEU A 533 10.97 6.86 21.39
N THR A 534 10.90 7.31 20.15
CA THR A 534 9.82 6.94 19.23
C THR A 534 10.12 5.68 18.42
N GLY A 535 11.36 5.20 18.39
CA GLY A 535 11.80 4.15 17.47
C GLY A 535 11.69 4.56 16.00
N ILE A 536 11.73 5.87 15.71
CA ILE A 536 11.64 6.40 14.35
C ILE A 536 13.04 6.88 13.94
N PRO A 537 13.67 6.28 12.90
CA PRO A 537 15.01 6.67 12.48
C PRO A 537 15.03 8.11 11.92
N PRO A 538 16.17 8.82 12.00
CA PRO A 538 16.35 10.11 11.36
C PRO A 538 16.06 10.08 9.86
N LEU A 539 15.30 11.06 9.35
CA LEU A 539 14.87 11.10 7.93
C LEU A 539 16.04 11.01 6.94
N HIS A 540 17.20 11.59 7.26
CA HIS A 540 18.36 11.58 6.37
C HIS A 540 18.97 10.17 6.21
N ILE A 541 18.96 9.37 7.28
CA ILE A 541 19.40 7.96 7.25
C ILE A 541 18.42 7.16 6.39
N THR A 542 17.12 7.32 6.62
CA THR A 542 16.08 6.65 5.82
C THR A 542 16.16 7.05 4.33
N ALA A 543 16.43 8.32 4.03
CA ALA A 543 16.62 8.80 2.66
C ALA A 543 17.83 8.14 1.98
N LYS A 544 18.97 8.05 2.68
CA LYS A 544 20.17 7.36 2.19
C LYS A 544 19.89 5.88 1.93
N THR A 545 19.11 5.21 2.78
CA THR A 545 18.71 3.82 2.56
C THR A 545 17.79 3.65 1.35
N GLU A 546 16.82 4.55 1.15
CA GLU A 546 15.97 4.54 -0.05
C GLU A 546 16.78 4.75 -1.34
N PHE A 547 17.83 5.57 -1.28
CA PHE A 547 18.82 5.71 -2.34
C PHE A 547 19.59 4.40 -2.57
N CYS A 548 20.22 3.81 -1.55
CA CYS A 548 20.97 2.55 -1.70
C CYS A 548 20.07 1.41 -2.22
N LYS A 549 18.85 1.29 -1.72
CA LYS A 549 17.85 0.32 -2.20
C LYS A 549 17.58 0.48 -3.69
N PHE A 550 17.43 1.71 -4.16
CA PHE A 550 17.20 2.00 -5.57
C PHE A 550 18.43 1.68 -6.43
N GLN A 551 19.63 2.06 -5.99
CA GLN A 551 20.87 1.76 -6.70
C GLN A 551 21.11 0.24 -6.83
N ILE A 552 20.83 -0.53 -5.78
CA ILE A 552 21.04 -1.99 -5.78
C ILE A 552 19.92 -2.72 -6.56
N TRP A 553 18.65 -2.46 -6.22
CA TRP A 553 17.52 -3.27 -6.72
C TRP A 553 17.03 -2.84 -8.10
N VAL A 554 17.04 -1.54 -8.40
CA VAL A 554 16.47 -1.01 -9.65
C VAL A 554 17.56 -0.78 -10.68
N ARG A 555 18.71 -0.22 -10.26
CA ARG A 555 19.82 0.08 -11.18
C ARG A 555 20.85 -1.04 -11.30
N HIS A 556 20.82 -2.04 -10.42
CA HIS A 556 21.84 -3.09 -10.36
C HIS A 556 23.27 -2.53 -10.34
N SER A 557 23.47 -1.39 -9.66
CA SER A 557 24.74 -0.68 -9.63
C SER A 557 25.77 -1.44 -8.78
N PRO A 558 26.93 -1.84 -9.35
CA PRO A 558 27.93 -2.62 -8.63
C PRO A 558 28.55 -1.84 -7.46
N LEU A 559 28.54 -0.50 -7.52
CA LEU A 559 29.12 0.39 -6.50
C LEU A 559 28.57 0.16 -5.09
N TYR A 560 27.34 -0.35 -4.96
CA TYR A 560 26.66 -0.54 -3.68
C TYR A 560 26.53 -2.01 -3.28
N ASN A 561 27.10 -2.95 -4.05
CA ASN A 561 26.99 -4.38 -3.76
C ASN A 561 27.75 -4.81 -2.50
N HIS A 562 28.71 -4.02 -2.03
CA HIS A 562 29.37 -4.24 -0.74
C HIS A 562 28.38 -4.26 0.42
N ILE A 563 27.25 -3.53 0.33
CA ILE A 563 26.18 -3.54 1.36
C ILE A 563 25.55 -4.93 1.50
N ILE A 564 25.49 -5.70 0.41
CA ILE A 564 24.94 -7.05 0.37
C ILE A 564 26.02 -8.13 0.27
N ASN A 565 27.28 -7.81 0.58
CA ASN A 565 28.42 -8.73 0.48
C ASN A 565 28.55 -9.41 -0.90
N ASN A 566 28.22 -8.68 -1.98
CA ASN A 566 28.21 -9.19 -3.37
C ASN A 566 27.33 -10.43 -3.59
N ILE A 567 26.35 -10.68 -2.74
CA ILE A 567 25.41 -11.81 -2.90
C ILE A 567 24.51 -11.57 -4.12
N PRO A 568 24.36 -12.57 -5.02
CA PRO A 568 23.48 -12.44 -6.18
C PRO A 568 22.02 -12.34 -5.74
N LEU A 569 21.37 -11.22 -6.09
CA LEU A 569 19.94 -11.01 -5.82
C LEU A 569 19.09 -11.59 -6.95
N ASP A 570 17.90 -12.04 -6.59
CA ASP A 570 16.82 -12.24 -7.55
C ASP A 570 16.48 -10.91 -8.22
N TYR A 571 15.96 -10.97 -9.43
CA TYR A 571 15.70 -9.78 -10.25
C TYR A 571 14.33 -9.85 -10.88
N ASN A 572 13.83 -8.67 -11.28
CA ASN A 572 12.57 -8.60 -11.99
C ASN A 572 12.81 -8.91 -13.47
N ILE A 573 12.19 -9.97 -13.99
CA ILE A 573 12.16 -10.23 -15.43
C ILE A 573 11.05 -9.42 -16.11
N ASP A 574 11.20 -9.25 -17.42
CA ASP A 574 10.12 -8.78 -18.28
C ASP A 574 9.18 -9.95 -18.61
N ILE A 575 7.96 -9.89 -18.06
CA ILE A 575 6.96 -10.92 -18.28
C ILE A 575 6.16 -10.73 -19.56
N ARG A 576 6.28 -9.59 -20.25
CA ARG A 576 5.44 -9.25 -21.39
C ARG A 576 5.47 -10.36 -22.45
N ASN A 577 6.67 -10.76 -22.88
CA ASN A 577 6.86 -11.69 -24.00
C ASN A 577 6.64 -13.17 -23.66
N ILE A 578 6.28 -13.48 -22.41
CA ILE A 578 6.06 -14.87 -21.97
C ILE A 578 4.63 -15.29 -22.35
N PRO A 579 4.42 -16.46 -22.99
CA PRO A 579 3.09 -16.98 -23.30
C PRO A 579 2.21 -17.12 -22.06
N SER A 580 0.91 -16.86 -22.18
CA SER A 580 -0.03 -16.88 -21.04
C SER A 580 -0.07 -18.23 -20.30
N GLU A 581 0.04 -19.34 -21.03
CA GLU A 581 0.12 -20.70 -20.47
C GLU A 581 1.37 -20.94 -19.62
N GLN A 582 2.44 -20.19 -19.87
CA GLN A 582 3.68 -20.23 -19.08
C GLN A 582 3.67 -19.18 -17.94
N LYS A 583 2.81 -18.16 -18.03
CA LYS A 583 2.62 -17.14 -16.98
C LYS A 583 1.82 -17.68 -15.81
N SER A 584 0.74 -18.41 -16.08
CA SER A 584 -0.15 -18.96 -15.06
C SER A 584 -0.26 -20.46 -15.25
N ILE A 585 0.39 -21.22 -14.37
CA ILE A 585 0.38 -22.68 -14.45
C ILE A 585 -0.59 -23.22 -13.42
N VAL A 586 -1.55 -24.01 -13.88
CA VAL A 586 -2.47 -24.77 -13.04
C VAL A 586 -2.25 -26.23 -13.38
N LEU A 587 -1.66 -26.97 -12.43
CA LEU A 587 -1.51 -28.41 -12.53
C LEU A 587 -2.73 -29.12 -11.97
N SER A 588 -3.05 -30.29 -12.52
CA SER A 588 -4.05 -31.17 -11.94
C SER A 588 -3.58 -31.66 -10.57
N PRO A 589 -4.47 -31.80 -9.56
CA PRO A 589 -4.10 -32.38 -8.28
C PRO A 589 -3.80 -33.89 -8.36
N THR A 590 -4.16 -34.54 -9.47
CA THR A 590 -3.98 -35.98 -9.68
C THR A 590 -3.42 -36.28 -11.06
N ILE A 591 -2.68 -37.38 -11.17
CA ILE A 591 -2.24 -38.00 -12.42
C ILE A 591 -2.61 -39.48 -12.38
N GLN A 592 -3.09 -40.01 -13.50
CA GLN A 592 -3.37 -41.44 -13.64
C GLN A 592 -2.06 -42.23 -13.66
N GLU A 593 -2.01 -43.30 -12.87
CA GLU A 593 -0.86 -44.20 -12.77
C GLU A 593 0.42 -43.46 -12.35
N ALA A 594 0.35 -42.74 -11.22
CA ALA A 594 1.54 -42.13 -10.64
C ALA A 594 2.50 -43.19 -10.11
N ASP A 595 3.77 -43.10 -10.50
CA ASP A 595 4.86 -43.98 -10.04
C ASP A 595 5.20 -43.71 -8.57
N PHE A 596 5.15 -42.43 -8.16
CA PHE A 596 5.51 -41.98 -6.81
C PHE A 596 4.60 -40.86 -6.28
N GLU A 597 4.38 -40.89 -4.97
CA GLU A 597 3.91 -39.73 -4.20
C GLU A 597 5.11 -38.97 -3.64
N VAL A 598 5.12 -37.65 -3.83
CA VAL A 598 6.25 -36.80 -3.45
C VAL A 598 5.78 -35.77 -2.44
N TYR A 599 6.28 -35.84 -1.21
CA TYR A 599 5.99 -34.88 -0.15
C TYR A 599 7.12 -33.87 -0.05
N THR A 600 6.79 -32.58 -0.05
CA THR A 600 7.78 -31.51 -0.04
C THR A 600 7.61 -30.56 1.13
N ASP A 601 8.73 -30.12 1.68
CA ASP A 601 8.75 -29.12 2.75
C ASP A 601 10.02 -28.25 2.69
N GLY A 602 9.88 -26.98 3.07
CA GLY A 602 10.96 -26.03 3.27
C GLY A 602 10.92 -25.48 4.69
N SER A 603 12.04 -25.57 5.41
CA SER A 603 12.12 -25.14 6.81
C SER A 603 13.21 -24.10 7.03
N ARG A 604 13.03 -23.26 8.05
CA ARG A 604 14.03 -22.26 8.46
C ARG A 604 14.17 -22.24 9.98
N ILE A 605 15.38 -22.49 10.47
CA ILE A 605 15.75 -22.49 11.89
C ILE A 605 17.03 -21.66 12.04
N ASP A 606 17.09 -20.77 13.03
CA ASP A 606 18.30 -19.97 13.36
C ASP A 606 18.97 -19.27 12.18
N ASN A 607 18.16 -18.74 11.27
CA ASN A 607 18.55 -18.14 9.99
C ASN A 607 19.11 -19.07 8.92
N GLU A 608 19.25 -20.36 9.17
CA GLU A 608 19.56 -21.36 8.15
C GLU A 608 18.29 -21.91 7.52
N THR A 609 18.34 -22.31 6.26
CA THR A 609 17.17 -22.76 5.51
C THR A 609 17.47 -24.09 4.86
N GLY A 610 16.64 -25.09 5.15
CA GLY A 610 16.74 -26.43 4.61
C GLY A 610 15.48 -26.76 3.81
N LEU A 611 15.60 -27.69 2.88
CA LEU A 611 14.46 -28.21 2.13
C LEU A 611 14.59 -29.71 1.90
N ALA A 612 13.43 -30.37 1.83
CA ALA A 612 13.35 -31.80 1.61
C ALA A 612 12.33 -32.16 0.54
N VAL A 613 12.68 -33.16 -0.26
CA VAL A 613 11.80 -33.83 -1.22
C VAL A 613 11.82 -35.32 -0.89
N CYS A 614 10.70 -35.82 -0.36
CA CYS A 614 10.56 -37.20 0.10
C CYS A 614 9.67 -37.98 -0.87
N THR A 615 10.18 -39.08 -1.41
CA THR A 615 9.47 -39.91 -2.40
C THR A 615 8.94 -41.18 -1.74
N PHE A 616 7.69 -41.52 -2.04
CA PHE A 616 6.99 -42.65 -1.49
C PHE A 616 6.38 -43.50 -2.60
N GLN A 617 6.38 -44.81 -2.40
CA GLN A 617 5.66 -45.76 -3.22
C GLN A 617 4.90 -46.70 -2.29
N GLN A 618 3.57 -46.80 -2.46
CA GLN A 618 2.70 -47.59 -1.59
C GLN A 618 2.91 -47.28 -0.08
N ASN A 619 3.00 -45.99 0.27
CA ASN A 619 3.29 -45.48 1.63
C ASN A 619 4.66 -45.84 2.23
N ASN A 620 5.54 -46.53 1.49
CA ASN A 620 6.91 -46.76 1.92
C ASN A 620 7.82 -45.65 1.40
N ASN A 621 8.67 -45.11 2.27
CA ASN A 621 9.67 -44.13 1.87
C ASN A 621 10.75 -44.81 1.02
N ILE A 622 10.97 -44.29 -0.19
CA ILE A 622 11.96 -44.82 -1.14
C ILE A 622 13.25 -43.99 -1.10
N SER A 623 13.13 -42.66 -1.17
CA SER A 623 14.28 -41.76 -1.15
C SER A 623 13.93 -40.38 -0.62
N ASN A 624 14.91 -39.76 0.07
CA ASN A 624 14.81 -38.41 0.62
C ASN A 624 15.95 -37.56 0.04
N PHE A 625 15.61 -36.50 -0.68
CA PHE A 625 16.57 -35.53 -1.17
C PHE A 625 16.58 -34.33 -0.22
N LEU A 626 17.73 -34.08 0.41
CA LEU A 626 17.92 -33.03 1.40
C LEU A 626 18.89 -31.98 0.87
N PHE A 627 18.48 -30.72 0.90
CA PHE A 627 19.32 -29.61 0.46
C PHE A 627 19.38 -28.50 1.51
N LYS A 628 20.58 -27.93 1.67
CA LYS A 628 20.82 -26.75 2.49
C LYS A 628 20.89 -25.53 1.59
N LEU A 629 20.02 -24.54 1.83
CA LEU A 629 20.08 -23.22 1.21
C LEU A 629 20.91 -22.27 2.06
N ASN A 630 21.37 -21.17 1.45
CA ASN A 630 22.09 -20.14 2.17
C ASN A 630 21.22 -19.43 3.20
N SER A 631 21.86 -18.86 4.23
CA SER A 631 21.20 -18.20 5.36
C SER A 631 20.33 -16.99 4.98
N TYR A 632 20.52 -16.45 3.79
CA TYR A 632 19.74 -15.35 3.24
C TYR A 632 18.45 -15.78 2.52
N ASN A 633 18.28 -17.06 2.21
CA ASN A 633 17.10 -17.56 1.49
C ASN A 633 15.87 -17.65 2.40
N SER A 634 14.68 -17.52 1.82
CA SER A 634 13.42 -17.58 2.58
C SER A 634 12.80 -18.98 2.55
N VAL A 635 11.95 -19.29 3.54
CA VAL A 635 11.11 -20.50 3.54
C VAL A 635 10.32 -20.62 2.22
N PHE A 636 9.73 -19.51 1.75
CA PHE A 636 9.03 -19.48 0.47
C PHE A 636 9.91 -19.94 -0.71
N GLN A 637 11.19 -19.55 -0.75
CA GLN A 637 12.07 -20.02 -1.81
C GLN A 637 12.41 -21.50 -1.66
N ALA A 638 12.59 -21.98 -0.43
CA ALA A 638 12.81 -23.39 -0.11
C ALA A 638 11.63 -24.25 -0.58
N GLU A 639 10.40 -23.87 -0.22
CA GLU A 639 9.16 -24.55 -0.61
C GLU A 639 8.93 -24.52 -2.13
N LEU A 640 9.34 -23.45 -2.81
CA LEU A 640 9.19 -23.36 -4.26
C LEU A 640 10.27 -24.20 -4.99
N GLU A 641 11.49 -24.22 -4.45
CA GLU A 641 12.61 -25.01 -4.95
C GLU A 641 12.37 -26.52 -4.81
N THR A 642 11.68 -26.98 -3.77
CA THR A 642 11.30 -28.40 -3.66
C THR A 642 10.38 -28.85 -4.79
N ILE A 643 9.41 -28.00 -5.16
CA ILE A 643 8.51 -28.26 -6.30
C ILE A 643 9.32 -28.29 -7.61
N GLN A 644 10.21 -27.31 -7.81
CA GLN A 644 11.09 -27.28 -8.98
C GLN A 644 11.97 -28.53 -9.08
N PHE A 645 12.58 -28.93 -7.96
CA PHE A 645 13.41 -30.14 -7.91
C PHE A 645 12.61 -31.39 -8.23
N ALA A 646 11.43 -31.57 -7.63
CA ALA A 646 10.56 -32.70 -7.91
C ALA A 646 10.14 -32.77 -9.40
N CYS A 647 9.83 -31.62 -10.02
CA CYS A 647 9.53 -31.56 -11.44
C CYS A 647 10.72 -31.96 -12.31
N ASN A 648 11.92 -31.47 -11.98
CA ASN A 648 13.14 -31.83 -12.70
C ASN A 648 13.52 -33.30 -12.51
N TRP A 649 13.31 -33.85 -11.31
CA TRP A 649 13.50 -35.27 -11.03
C TRP A 649 12.54 -36.15 -11.83
N ALA A 650 11.27 -35.77 -11.92
CA ALA A 650 10.28 -36.44 -12.77
C ALA A 650 10.66 -36.40 -14.25
N LEU A 651 11.10 -35.23 -14.75
CA LEU A 651 11.55 -35.07 -16.14
C LEU A 651 12.78 -35.92 -16.47
N GLN A 652 13.79 -35.94 -15.59
CA GLN A 652 15.05 -36.65 -15.81
C GLN A 652 14.86 -38.17 -15.88
N ASN A 653 13.92 -38.70 -15.10
CA ASN A 653 13.67 -40.14 -15.01
C ASN A 653 12.42 -40.58 -15.79
N ASN A 654 11.69 -39.64 -16.39
CA ASN A 654 10.40 -39.85 -17.04
C ASN A 654 9.35 -40.52 -16.12
N PHE A 655 9.33 -40.12 -14.84
CA PHE A 655 8.34 -40.61 -13.86
C PHE A 655 7.09 -39.74 -13.85
N LYS A 656 5.93 -40.37 -13.67
CA LYS A 656 4.68 -39.72 -13.31
C LYS A 656 4.62 -39.57 -11.78
N ILE A 657 4.49 -38.35 -11.27
CA ILE A 657 4.50 -38.09 -9.83
C ILE A 657 3.33 -37.21 -9.39
N ILE A 658 2.93 -37.36 -8.13
CA ILE A 658 2.00 -36.43 -7.46
C ILE A 658 2.78 -35.71 -6.36
N ILE A 659 2.92 -34.39 -6.49
CA ILE A 659 3.54 -33.55 -5.49
C ILE A 659 2.48 -33.11 -4.48
N HIS A 660 2.74 -33.38 -3.21
CA HIS A 660 2.00 -32.94 -2.05
C HIS A 660 2.80 -31.86 -1.34
N THR A 661 2.30 -30.62 -1.38
CA THR A 661 2.92 -29.48 -0.70
C THR A 661 1.95 -28.79 0.24
N HIS A 662 2.44 -28.37 1.41
CA HIS A 662 1.70 -27.50 2.32
C HIS A 662 1.79 -26.00 1.97
N SER A 663 2.63 -25.63 1.01
CA SER A 663 2.91 -24.23 0.67
C SER A 663 1.85 -23.65 -0.27
N LEU A 664 0.78 -23.14 0.32
CA LEU A 664 -0.23 -22.40 -0.44
C LEU A 664 0.40 -21.15 -1.12
N SER A 665 1.40 -20.53 -0.49
CA SER A 665 2.15 -19.41 -1.08
C SER A 665 2.86 -19.79 -2.37
N SER A 666 3.50 -20.97 -2.43
CA SER A 666 4.18 -21.45 -3.64
C SER A 666 3.19 -21.76 -4.75
N ILE A 667 2.07 -22.42 -4.43
CA ILE A 667 1.00 -22.70 -5.40
C ILE A 667 0.44 -21.38 -5.98
N LEU A 668 0.10 -20.42 -5.13
CA LEU A 668 -0.41 -19.12 -5.56
C LEU A 668 0.63 -18.33 -6.38
N ALA A 669 1.91 -18.45 -6.08
CA ALA A 669 2.98 -17.82 -6.87
C ALA A 669 3.10 -18.43 -8.28
N ILE A 670 2.96 -19.77 -8.39
CA ILE A 670 2.96 -20.50 -9.66
C ILE A 670 1.73 -20.13 -10.51
N GLN A 671 0.56 -19.99 -9.88
CA GLN A 671 -0.68 -19.59 -10.53
C GLN A 671 -0.74 -18.09 -10.90
N SER A 672 0.06 -17.24 -10.24
CA SER A 672 0.02 -15.80 -10.47
C SER A 672 0.66 -15.40 -11.81
N ALA A 673 -0.12 -14.92 -12.77
CA ALA A 673 0.37 -14.42 -14.06
C ALA A 673 1.31 -13.19 -13.95
N ASN A 674 1.29 -12.48 -12.81
CA ASN A 674 1.98 -11.20 -12.61
C ASN A 674 3.26 -11.31 -11.79
N SER A 675 3.73 -12.53 -11.47
CA SER A 675 5.00 -12.69 -10.73
C SER A 675 6.17 -12.26 -11.60
N ARG A 676 7.00 -11.34 -11.09
CA ARG A 676 8.17 -10.79 -11.79
C ARG A 676 9.50 -11.39 -11.36
N SER A 677 9.50 -12.18 -10.30
CA SER A 677 10.72 -12.81 -9.79
C SER A 677 11.29 -13.73 -10.87
N GLY A 678 12.57 -13.51 -11.22
CA GLY A 678 13.31 -14.36 -12.15
C GLY A 678 13.36 -15.79 -11.65
N PHE A 679 13.58 -15.98 -10.34
CA PHE A 679 13.53 -17.29 -9.68
C PHE A 679 12.15 -17.96 -9.80
N VAL A 680 11.05 -17.25 -9.51
CA VAL A 680 9.70 -17.84 -9.68
C VAL A 680 9.44 -18.22 -11.13
N HIS A 681 9.96 -17.44 -12.09
CA HIS A 681 9.77 -17.75 -13.49
C HIS A 681 10.62 -18.94 -13.96
N SER A 682 11.85 -19.11 -13.48
CA SER A 682 12.63 -20.32 -13.77
C SER A 682 11.92 -21.57 -13.26
N VAL A 683 11.32 -21.50 -12.07
CA VAL A 683 10.50 -22.58 -11.53
C VAL A 683 9.30 -22.87 -12.44
N LYS A 684 8.57 -21.85 -12.89
CA LYS A 684 7.45 -22.00 -13.82
C LYS A 684 7.86 -22.67 -15.13
N GLN A 685 9.01 -22.31 -15.69
CA GLN A 685 9.50 -22.92 -16.92
C GLN A 685 9.72 -24.43 -16.75
N ASP A 686 10.34 -24.84 -15.65
CA ASP A 686 10.57 -26.26 -15.34
C ASP A 686 9.25 -27.01 -15.08
N ILE A 687 8.33 -26.41 -14.33
CA ILE A 687 6.99 -26.97 -14.13
C ILE A 687 6.25 -27.12 -15.47
N PHE A 688 6.31 -26.12 -16.34
CA PHE A 688 5.64 -26.15 -17.63
C PHE A 688 6.18 -27.27 -18.52
N ARG A 689 7.50 -27.53 -18.48
CA ARG A 689 8.12 -28.68 -19.16
C ARG A 689 7.63 -30.01 -18.58
N ALA A 690 7.45 -30.09 -17.27
CA ALA A 690 7.00 -31.28 -16.55
C ALA A 690 5.47 -31.48 -16.51
N LYS A 691 4.68 -30.58 -17.12
CA LYS A 691 3.22 -30.48 -16.90
C LYS A 691 2.41 -31.77 -17.18
N HIS A 692 2.93 -32.67 -17.99
CA HIS A 692 2.29 -33.95 -18.33
C HIS A 692 2.70 -35.11 -17.40
N LEU A 693 3.74 -34.92 -16.59
CA LEU A 693 4.29 -35.90 -15.68
C LEU A 693 3.98 -35.60 -14.21
N VAL A 694 3.59 -34.36 -13.89
CA VAL A 694 3.48 -33.88 -12.51
C VAL A 694 2.07 -33.42 -12.17
N GLY A 695 1.47 -34.04 -11.15
CA GLY A 695 0.32 -33.52 -10.43
C GLY A 695 0.77 -32.68 -9.23
N LEU A 696 0.00 -31.66 -8.84
CA LEU A 696 0.29 -30.81 -7.67
C LEU A 696 -0.95 -30.63 -6.81
N SER A 697 -0.89 -31.14 -5.58
CA SER A 697 -1.95 -31.05 -4.59
C SER A 697 -1.49 -30.29 -3.35
N TRP A 698 -2.43 -29.53 -2.78
CA TRP A 698 -2.21 -28.85 -1.51
C TRP A 698 -2.62 -29.76 -0.35
N VAL A 699 -1.76 -29.89 0.65
CA VAL A 699 -2.03 -30.65 1.87
C VAL A 699 -1.93 -29.72 3.07
N LYS A 700 -2.83 -29.87 4.04
CA LYS A 700 -2.82 -29.01 5.22
C LYS A 700 -1.64 -29.39 6.14
N ALA A 701 -0.85 -28.39 6.54
CA ALA A 701 0.26 -28.58 7.47
C ALA A 701 -0.24 -29.00 8.87
N HIS A 702 0.55 -29.84 9.57
CA HIS A 702 0.38 -30.20 10.98
C HIS A 702 -0.98 -30.81 11.36
N VAL A 703 -1.53 -31.67 10.50
CA VAL A 703 -2.78 -32.41 10.76
C VAL A 703 -2.54 -33.89 11.07
N GLY A 704 -1.32 -34.29 11.44
CA GLY A 704 -1.04 -35.69 11.77
C GLY A 704 -0.92 -36.62 10.56
N ILE A 705 -0.65 -36.10 9.35
CA ILE A 705 -0.38 -36.92 8.17
C ILE A 705 1.09 -37.37 8.26
N PRO A 706 1.39 -38.65 8.54
CA PRO A 706 2.75 -39.08 8.92
C PRO A 706 3.81 -38.78 7.87
N VAL A 707 3.46 -38.91 6.58
CA VAL A 707 4.36 -38.65 5.45
C VAL A 707 4.66 -37.16 5.24
N ASN A 708 3.70 -36.28 5.55
CA ASN A 708 3.94 -34.84 5.50
C ASN A 708 4.77 -34.36 6.70
N GLU A 709 4.53 -34.94 7.88
CA GLU A 709 5.36 -34.68 9.07
C GLU A 709 6.79 -35.19 8.89
N TRP A 710 6.95 -36.30 8.16
CA TRP A 710 8.26 -36.79 7.77
C TRP A 710 9.00 -35.77 6.89
N ALA A 711 8.34 -35.19 5.87
CA ALA A 711 8.95 -34.16 5.03
C ALA A 711 9.38 -32.92 5.84
N ASP A 712 8.58 -32.46 6.81
CA ASP A 712 8.95 -31.37 7.74
C ASP A 712 10.19 -31.71 8.58
N GLN A 713 10.24 -32.91 9.16
CA GLN A 713 11.40 -33.37 9.93
C GLN A 713 12.66 -33.47 9.07
N GLN A 714 12.52 -33.94 7.83
CA GLN A 714 13.62 -34.02 6.88
C GLN A 714 14.09 -32.62 6.45
N ALA A 715 13.19 -31.67 6.22
CA ALA A 715 13.56 -30.29 5.86
C ALA A 715 14.34 -29.60 7.00
N LYS A 716 13.98 -29.87 8.26
CA LYS A 716 14.76 -29.42 9.43
C LYS A 716 16.12 -30.10 9.52
N SER A 717 16.19 -31.40 9.22
CA SER A 717 17.46 -32.15 9.21
C SER A 717 18.39 -31.69 8.07
N ALA A 718 17.84 -31.27 6.94
CA ALA A 718 18.57 -30.77 5.78
C ALA A 718 19.43 -29.54 6.09
N ILE A 719 19.14 -28.80 7.16
CA ILE A 719 19.96 -27.66 7.61
C ILE A 719 21.39 -28.10 7.98
N ASN A 720 21.54 -29.31 8.53
CA ASN A 720 22.84 -29.85 8.94
C ASN A 720 23.38 -30.90 7.97
N LEU A 721 22.50 -31.71 7.38
CA LEU A 721 22.85 -32.88 6.58
C LEU A 721 22.66 -32.69 5.07
N GLY A 722 21.98 -31.61 4.66
CA GLY A 722 21.61 -31.39 3.27
C GLY A 722 22.79 -30.95 2.40
N VAL A 723 22.73 -31.32 1.13
CA VAL A 723 23.71 -30.88 0.12
C VAL A 723 23.50 -29.39 -0.15
N GLU A 724 24.58 -28.61 -0.21
CA GLU A 724 24.48 -27.17 -0.50
C GLU A 724 23.83 -26.91 -1.86
N LYS A 725 22.83 -26.04 -1.87
CA LYS A 725 22.13 -25.61 -3.08
C LYS A 725 22.06 -24.10 -3.15
N LEU A 726 22.60 -23.56 -4.24
CA LEU A 726 22.70 -22.12 -4.47
C LEU A 726 21.51 -21.62 -5.29
N ILE A 727 20.73 -20.73 -4.70
CA ILE A 727 19.66 -19.98 -5.39
C ILE A 727 19.79 -18.49 -5.03
N PRO A 728 19.36 -17.56 -5.91
CA PRO A 728 19.55 -16.13 -5.69
C PRO A 728 18.84 -15.64 -4.42
N ALA A 729 19.40 -14.61 -3.79
CA ALA A 729 18.84 -14.02 -2.58
C ALA A 729 17.55 -13.23 -2.89
N PRO A 730 16.50 -13.35 -2.06
CA PRO A 730 15.22 -12.72 -2.35
C PRO A 730 15.26 -11.21 -2.06
N ARG A 731 14.31 -10.43 -2.59
CA ARG A 731 14.17 -8.99 -2.28
C ARG A 731 14.07 -8.70 -0.77
N SER A 732 13.49 -9.62 -0.01
CA SER A 732 13.36 -9.52 1.45
C SER A 732 14.73 -9.55 2.15
N PHE A 733 15.73 -10.24 1.60
CA PHE A 733 17.10 -10.21 2.10
C PHE A 733 17.67 -8.78 2.02
N LEU A 734 17.62 -8.14 0.85
CA LEU A 734 18.07 -6.75 0.68
C LEU A 734 17.38 -5.81 1.67
N ARG A 735 16.07 -5.94 1.86
CA ARG A 735 15.32 -5.12 2.82
C ARG A 735 15.80 -5.32 4.26
N ARG A 736 16.09 -6.56 4.65
CA ARG A 736 16.60 -6.89 6.00
C ARG A 736 18.02 -6.34 6.20
N THR A 737 18.91 -6.52 5.23
CA THR A 737 20.29 -6.01 5.28
C THR A 737 20.31 -4.48 5.38
N LEU A 738 19.51 -3.80 4.56
CA LEU A 738 19.38 -2.34 4.64
C LEU A 738 18.78 -1.86 5.97
N LYS A 739 17.84 -2.62 6.56
CA LYS A 739 17.31 -2.31 7.89
C LYS A 739 18.38 -2.42 8.98
N GLN A 740 19.23 -3.45 8.91
CA GLN A 740 20.37 -3.60 9.82
C GLN A 740 21.36 -2.44 9.65
N GLN A 741 21.64 -2.04 8.41
CA GLN A 741 22.47 -0.87 8.13
C GLN A 741 21.87 0.43 8.70
N ILE A 742 20.55 0.66 8.56
CA ILE A 742 19.88 1.81 9.20
C ILE A 742 20.16 1.82 10.70
N LEU A 743 20.00 0.68 11.37
CA LEU A 743 20.18 0.59 12.82
C LEU A 743 21.65 0.86 13.20
N SER A 744 22.61 0.31 12.46
CA SER A 744 24.04 0.58 12.68
C SER A 744 24.37 2.06 12.49
N GLU A 745 24.01 2.64 11.33
CA GLU A 745 24.29 4.05 11.04
C GLU A 745 23.58 4.99 12.02
N TRP A 746 22.38 4.62 12.48
CA TRP A 746 21.65 5.40 13.48
C TRP A 746 22.31 5.30 14.86
N ASN A 747 22.77 4.11 15.25
CA ASN A 747 23.54 3.94 16.49
C ASN A 747 24.82 4.78 16.45
N ASP A 748 25.60 4.70 15.38
CA ASP A 748 26.83 5.50 15.23
C ASP A 748 26.52 7.00 15.27
N TYR A 749 25.46 7.43 14.59
CA TYR A 749 25.01 8.82 14.60
C TYR A 749 24.61 9.29 16.01
N PHE A 750 23.94 8.43 16.78
CA PHE A 750 23.54 8.74 18.15
C PHE A 750 24.72 8.73 19.13
N MET A 751 25.64 7.78 19.02
CA MET A 751 26.82 7.70 19.91
C MET A 751 27.77 8.88 19.72
N ASN A 752 27.85 9.43 18.51
CA ASN A 752 28.62 10.65 18.21
C ASN A 752 27.92 11.95 18.66
N TYR A 753 26.70 11.87 19.20
CA TYR A 753 25.93 13.04 19.61
C TYR A 753 26.31 13.53 21.02
N ASN A 754 27.25 14.48 21.07
CA ASN A 754 27.69 15.10 22.31
C ASN A 754 26.70 16.19 22.79
N SER A 755 25.76 15.82 23.67
CA SER A 755 24.98 16.78 24.46
C SER A 755 24.76 16.31 25.90
N ALA A 756 24.62 17.25 26.84
CA ALA A 756 24.36 16.95 28.26
C ALA A 756 23.09 16.10 28.50
N SER A 757 22.15 16.10 27.55
CA SER A 757 20.92 15.29 27.58
C SER A 757 21.04 13.86 27.00
N GLY A 758 22.23 13.46 26.52
CA GLY A 758 22.43 12.23 25.75
C GLY A 758 23.26 11.13 26.43
N ARG A 759 23.62 11.27 27.71
CA ARG A 759 24.59 10.34 28.35
C ARG A 759 24.07 8.94 28.70
N GLU A 760 22.76 8.67 28.69
CA GLU A 760 22.22 7.36 29.11
C GLU A 760 20.88 7.00 28.43
N PRO A 761 20.88 6.64 27.13
CA PRO A 761 20.25 5.36 26.81
C PRO A 761 20.98 4.61 25.70
N GLU A 762 21.52 3.42 26.01
CA GLU A 762 21.92 2.44 25.00
C GLU A 762 20.70 2.01 24.16
N ILE A 763 20.89 1.91 22.85
CA ILE A 763 19.85 1.47 21.89
C ILE A 763 19.74 -0.07 21.93
N LEU A 764 19.34 -0.61 23.09
CA LEU A 764 19.14 -2.06 23.32
C LEU A 764 17.66 -2.48 23.44
N LEU A 765 16.71 -1.54 23.33
CA LEU A 765 15.27 -1.81 23.58
C LEU A 765 14.37 -1.77 22.34
N ILE A 766 14.80 -2.36 21.22
CA ILE A 766 13.89 -2.71 20.13
C ILE A 766 14.17 -4.15 19.66
N LYS A 767 13.57 -5.12 20.35
CA LYS A 767 13.21 -6.43 19.78
C LYS A 767 11.71 -6.46 19.55
#